data_AF-A0AAQ4FIX6-F1
#
_entry.id   AF-A0AAQ4FIX6-F1
#
_cell.length_a   1.000
_cell.length_b   1.000
_cell.length_c   1.000
_cell.angle_alpha   90.00
_cell.angle_beta   90.00
_cell.angle_gamma   90.00
#
_symmetry.space_group_name_H-M   'P 1'
#
loop_
_entity.id
_entity.type
_entity.pdbx_description
1 polymer ?
#
loop_
_entity_poly.entity_id
_entity_poly.type
_entity_poly.pdbx_seq_one_letter_code
_entity_poly.pdbx_strand_id
1 'polypeptide(L)'
;MPKVPTAAIQLRTQRINAKAKNANRPKPRPSEISLWVLGNGGPGNPQSLYVSTDQARYLFNCGEGTQRLATEHKVKLAKLEHLFFTHNKWKNLGGLPGLALTVQDIGVPEFFIHGPVNMEQLFDMTRGFMVLQNVTITKRNPSDKVFSDNCMEVVYVPLFPEDTVGSPGSGERAGKRQRRCSQDDPDSTPVVAYICKPHSRPGQLNLEKCVSFGVPPGPLLGELKSGRDVTLPNGTVVKSFDVVSPEEAGPVFVVVEVPSEDYLKSLLEAEPFKSHQITAGRDEDAAKVVVHFTPSSVMRHPSYVEWIKRFPASTTHLVLNECASSLSSVALHRAQHRLNLLSSSIFPLLHVEESSCLPKELADLNITVGDSMSKFRLRPFRGLDRDSVVRVEPEAYVEEAHSSFGFSEKLEELKAAAALKKDEVSGMPSHPQILFLGTASAIPGKDRNVSAILVNVSEDMSILLDCGEGTFNQLVRFYGLERARNVLTRLSCIFVSHLHADHHLGLVKVLKERQAAFEVLGIPYEPLLVVAPKFMVSWMSRCSHAFDSVAELFKYVDNASLLYDQASPSAEKLELLQKLKLKDFGTVLVLHCKNAYGVTLTAETGWKLTYSGDTMPCDALIKAGKGSDILIHEATMEDDLAEEAIIKTHSTTSQAIDVGKRMEAKFTLLTHFSQRYAKLPLISDKFHGSVGCAFDHMLVRPSDLPILPLLFPALKSLFAEHYEEMQEKTAKKLRQKALLNALNSAQVSVPQA
;
A
#
# COMPACT_ATOMS: atom_id res chain seq x y z
N MET A 1 -11.76 4.95 23.36
CA MET A 1 -10.97 5.78 22.40
C MET A 1 -9.51 5.68 22.82
N PRO A 2 -8.60 5.20 21.96
CA PRO A 2 -7.19 5.11 22.32
C PRO A 2 -6.62 6.52 22.56
N LYS A 3 -5.83 6.69 23.63
CA LYS A 3 -5.06 7.92 23.85
C LYS A 3 -4.14 8.11 22.63
N VAL A 4 -4.24 9.28 22.01
CA VAL A 4 -3.40 9.69 20.87
C VAL A 4 -1.92 9.53 21.22
N PRO A 5 -1.06 9.03 20.31
CA PRO A 5 0.36 8.89 20.58
C PRO A 5 0.97 10.25 20.91
N THR A 6 1.39 10.45 22.17
CA THR A 6 1.96 11.72 22.66
C THR A 6 3.17 12.16 21.80
N ALA A 7 3.92 11.18 21.26
CA ALA A 7 5.05 11.41 20.37
C ALA A 7 4.65 12.03 19.01
N ALA A 8 3.56 11.56 18.38
CA ALA A 8 3.11 12.09 17.09
C ALA A 8 2.64 13.55 17.23
N ILE A 9 1.94 13.88 18.31
CA ILE A 9 1.55 15.26 18.64
C ILE A 9 2.79 16.13 18.84
N GLN A 10 3.77 15.68 19.64
CA GLN A 10 5.00 16.43 19.87
C GLN A 10 5.77 16.70 18.57
N LEU A 11 5.91 15.69 17.70
CA LEU A 11 6.55 15.82 16.39
C LEU A 11 5.77 16.79 15.49
N ARG A 12 4.44 16.72 15.48
CA ARG A 12 3.59 17.66 14.76
C ARG A 12 3.81 19.09 15.23
N THR A 13 3.77 19.34 16.55
CA THR A 13 4.01 20.67 17.14
C THR A 13 5.40 21.19 16.78
N GLN A 14 6.44 20.34 16.87
CA GLN A 14 7.80 20.71 16.46
C GLN A 14 7.87 21.12 14.99
N ARG A 15 7.18 20.39 14.10
CA ARG A 15 7.14 20.69 12.66
C ARG A 15 6.36 21.97 12.34
N ILE A 16 5.22 22.19 12.99
CA ILE A 16 4.45 23.44 12.85
C ILE A 16 5.32 24.63 13.27
N ASN A 17 5.98 24.53 14.43
CA ASN A 17 6.89 25.57 14.92
C ASN A 17 8.07 25.80 13.97
N ALA A 18 8.64 24.73 13.39
CA ALA A 18 9.72 24.84 12.42
C ALA A 18 9.26 25.48 11.09
N LYS A 19 8.06 25.14 10.60
CA LYS A 19 7.45 25.79 9.43
C LYS A 19 7.22 27.29 9.70
N ALA A 20 6.65 27.65 10.85
CA ALA A 20 6.39 29.03 11.24
C ALA A 20 7.68 29.86 11.37
N LYS A 21 8.72 29.33 12.04
CA LYS A 21 10.02 30.00 12.18
C LYS A 21 10.70 30.31 10.83
N ASN A 22 10.42 29.50 9.81
CA ASN A 22 11.03 29.63 8.49
C ASN A 22 10.12 30.26 7.42
N ALA A 23 8.89 30.63 7.76
CA ALA A 23 7.90 31.11 6.78
C ALA A 23 8.34 32.38 6.03
N ASN A 24 9.07 33.27 6.71
CA ASN A 24 9.51 34.56 6.16
C ASN A 24 10.93 34.54 5.58
N ARG A 25 11.61 33.39 5.54
CA ARG A 25 12.95 33.27 4.95
C ARG A 25 12.83 32.83 3.48
N PRO A 26 13.42 33.55 2.51
CA PRO A 26 13.46 33.07 1.14
C PRO A 26 14.19 31.73 1.10
N LYS A 27 13.49 30.68 0.65
CA LYS A 27 14.08 29.36 0.50
C LYS A 27 14.94 29.35 -0.77
N PRO A 28 16.14 28.75 -0.74
CA PRO A 28 16.95 28.60 -1.94
C PRO A 28 16.19 27.77 -3.00
N ARG A 29 16.60 27.82 -4.27
CA ARG A 29 16.07 26.89 -5.27
C ARG A 29 16.67 25.49 -5.04
N PRO A 30 15.92 24.40 -5.30
CA PRO A 30 16.43 23.05 -5.07
C PRO A 30 17.72 22.79 -5.84
N SER A 31 18.74 22.28 -5.15
CA SER A 31 19.99 21.83 -5.79
C SER A 31 19.91 20.39 -6.28
N GLU A 32 18.97 19.61 -5.77
CA GLU A 32 18.75 18.22 -6.16
C GLU A 32 17.28 17.97 -6.51
N ILE A 33 17.05 17.28 -7.63
CA ILE A 33 15.73 16.86 -8.08
C ILE A 33 15.85 15.48 -8.70
N SER A 34 15.09 14.52 -8.17
CA SER A 34 15.07 13.14 -8.67
C SER A 34 13.65 12.57 -8.66
N LEU A 35 13.33 11.80 -9.69
CA LEU A 35 12.08 11.06 -9.86
C LEU A 35 12.37 9.61 -9.52
N TRP A 36 11.63 9.03 -8.57
CA TRP A 36 11.82 7.67 -8.08
C TRP A 36 10.59 6.87 -8.49
N VAL A 37 10.81 5.74 -9.16
CA VAL A 37 9.75 4.77 -9.43
C VAL A 37 9.45 4.05 -8.12
N LEU A 38 8.45 4.53 -7.37
CA LEU A 38 8.09 3.91 -6.09
C LEU A 38 7.27 2.65 -6.34
N GLY A 39 6.30 2.72 -7.25
CA GLY A 39 5.54 1.60 -7.76
C GLY A 39 5.57 1.62 -9.29
N ASN A 40 5.98 0.51 -9.89
CA ASN A 40 6.22 0.39 -11.32
C ASN A 40 4.97 0.09 -12.16
N GLY A 41 3.80 -0.15 -11.55
CA GLY A 41 2.58 -0.52 -12.25
C GLY A 41 2.52 -1.96 -12.78
N GLY A 42 3.54 -2.78 -12.51
CA GLY A 42 3.52 -4.20 -12.87
C GLY A 42 2.44 -4.98 -12.12
N PRO A 43 2.18 -6.25 -12.49
CA PRO A 43 1.17 -7.07 -11.83
C PRO A 43 1.36 -7.11 -10.30
N GLY A 44 0.31 -6.75 -9.56
CA GLY A 44 0.35 -6.68 -8.09
C GLY A 44 1.09 -5.48 -7.50
N ASN A 45 1.52 -4.50 -8.32
CA ASN A 45 2.18 -3.28 -7.87
C ASN A 45 1.33 -2.03 -8.17
N PRO A 46 1.35 -1.01 -7.30
CA PRO A 46 0.71 0.26 -7.61
C PRO A 46 1.49 1.01 -8.69
N GLN A 47 0.82 1.92 -9.40
CA GLN A 47 1.45 2.95 -10.21
C GLN A 47 1.73 4.16 -9.31
N SER A 48 2.99 4.42 -8.98
CA SER A 48 3.33 5.59 -8.16
C SER A 48 4.74 6.13 -8.43
N LEU A 49 4.83 7.45 -8.63
CA LEU A 49 6.08 8.17 -8.87
C LEU A 49 6.35 9.13 -7.72
N TYR A 50 7.50 8.97 -7.06
CA TYR A 50 7.90 9.82 -5.95
C TYR A 50 8.96 10.83 -6.40
N VAL A 51 8.68 12.12 -6.31
CA VAL A 51 9.62 13.19 -6.67
C VAL A 51 10.25 13.74 -5.40
N SER A 52 11.58 13.68 -5.35
CA SER A 52 12.37 14.13 -4.22
C SER A 52 13.21 15.35 -4.57
N THR A 53 13.07 16.41 -3.77
CA THR A 53 14.00 17.55 -3.76
C THR A 53 14.76 17.64 -2.43
N ASP A 54 15.68 18.58 -2.26
CA ASP A 54 16.25 18.89 -0.93
C ASP A 54 15.20 19.48 0.05
N GLN A 55 14.13 20.07 -0.49
CA GLN A 55 13.16 20.86 0.28
C GLN A 55 11.81 20.19 0.51
N ALA A 56 11.21 19.61 -0.53
CA ALA A 56 9.85 19.08 -0.54
C ALA A 56 9.81 17.68 -1.17
N ARG A 57 8.69 16.99 -1.01
CA ARG A 57 8.41 15.71 -1.66
C ARG A 57 7.02 15.75 -2.29
N TYR A 58 6.93 15.14 -3.47
CA TYR A 58 5.71 15.04 -4.26
C TYR A 58 5.48 13.57 -4.60
N LEU A 59 4.22 13.17 -4.68
CA LEU A 59 3.84 11.81 -5.05
C LEU A 59 2.79 11.89 -6.16
N PHE A 60 3.02 11.19 -7.27
CA PHE A 60 2.03 11.04 -8.34
C PHE A 60 1.41 9.65 -8.24
N ASN A 61 0.09 9.60 -8.09
CA ASN A 61 -0.72 8.43 -7.77
C ASN A 61 -0.32 7.71 -6.47
N CYS A 62 -1.30 7.07 -5.84
CA CYS A 62 -1.20 6.36 -4.57
C CYS A 62 -2.17 5.16 -4.56
N GLY A 63 -1.93 4.18 -5.43
CA GLY A 63 -2.65 2.91 -5.42
C GLY A 63 -2.32 2.04 -4.20
N GLU A 64 -3.08 0.96 -3.99
CA GLU A 64 -2.88 0.04 -2.86
C GLU A 64 -1.43 -0.49 -2.77
N GLY A 65 -0.84 -0.40 -1.58
CA GLY A 65 0.53 -0.82 -1.29
C GLY A 65 1.59 0.27 -1.45
N THR A 66 1.24 1.49 -1.86
CA THR A 66 2.21 2.60 -2.07
C THR A 66 2.98 2.94 -0.79
N GLN A 67 2.28 3.08 0.35
CA GLN A 67 2.89 3.34 1.66
C GLN A 67 3.74 2.17 2.17
N ARG A 68 3.39 0.94 1.79
CA ARG A 68 4.16 -0.26 2.13
C ARG A 68 5.50 -0.26 1.38
N LEU A 69 5.49 0.06 0.09
CA LEU A 69 6.71 0.24 -0.71
C LEU A 69 7.57 1.41 -0.20
N ALA A 70 6.95 2.51 0.24
CA ALA A 70 7.69 3.61 0.83
C ALA A 70 8.44 3.19 2.11
N THR A 71 7.79 2.37 2.93
CA THR A 71 8.38 1.82 4.16
C THR A 71 9.51 0.82 3.86
N GLU A 72 9.27 -0.11 2.93
CA GLU A 72 10.25 -1.09 2.43
C GLU A 72 11.56 -0.41 1.99
N HIS A 73 11.43 0.60 1.12
CA HIS A 73 12.57 1.25 0.48
C HIS A 73 13.10 2.46 1.25
N LYS A 74 12.64 2.65 2.49
CA LYS A 74 13.03 3.76 3.39
C LYS A 74 12.83 5.14 2.74
N VAL A 75 11.82 5.27 1.87
CA VAL A 75 11.43 6.52 1.23
C VAL A 75 10.74 7.41 2.27
N LYS A 76 11.27 8.61 2.48
CA LYS A 76 10.84 9.49 3.58
C LYS A 76 9.49 10.15 3.26
N LEU A 77 8.46 9.79 4.00
CA LEU A 77 7.13 10.43 3.89
C LEU A 77 6.99 11.69 4.75
N ALA A 78 7.96 11.98 5.64
CA ALA A 78 7.90 13.10 6.59
C ALA A 78 7.83 14.51 5.95
N LYS A 79 8.25 14.64 4.68
CA LYS A 79 8.21 15.89 3.89
C LYS A 79 7.25 15.79 2.69
N LEU A 80 6.33 14.82 2.70
CA LEU A 80 5.31 14.71 1.66
C LEU A 80 4.34 15.89 1.80
N GLU A 81 4.36 16.79 0.82
CA GLU A 81 3.53 18.00 0.85
C GLU A 81 2.43 17.95 -0.22
N HIS A 82 2.68 17.36 -1.38
CA HIS A 82 1.78 17.39 -2.53
C HIS A 82 1.58 16.01 -3.14
N LEU A 83 0.33 15.61 -3.33
CA LEU A 83 -0.07 14.38 -4.00
C LEU A 83 -0.86 14.75 -5.27
N PHE A 84 -0.39 14.28 -6.42
CA PHE A 84 -0.98 14.52 -7.73
C PHE A 84 -1.59 13.22 -8.27
N PHE A 85 -2.88 13.23 -8.58
CA PHE A 85 -3.59 12.06 -9.10
C PHE A 85 -3.93 12.29 -10.55
N THR A 86 -3.61 11.32 -11.41
CA THR A 86 -3.89 11.42 -12.85
C THR A 86 -5.32 11.04 -13.18
N HIS A 87 -5.95 10.18 -12.38
CA HIS A 87 -7.33 9.71 -12.60
C HIS A 87 -8.04 9.49 -11.27
N ASN A 88 -9.37 9.70 -11.24
CA ASN A 88 -10.21 9.49 -10.06
C ASN A 88 -10.74 8.04 -10.00
N LYS A 89 -9.82 7.07 -10.04
CA LYS A 89 -10.11 5.64 -9.94
C LYS A 89 -9.40 5.01 -8.76
N TRP A 90 -9.94 3.94 -8.21
CA TRP A 90 -9.41 3.22 -7.05
C TRP A 90 -7.98 2.72 -7.30
N LYS A 91 -7.65 2.31 -8.52
CA LYS A 91 -6.26 1.93 -8.89
C LYS A 91 -5.25 3.06 -8.62
N ASN A 92 -5.66 4.33 -8.75
CA ASN A 92 -4.83 5.51 -8.56
C ASN A 92 -4.82 6.03 -7.12
N LEU A 93 -5.88 5.82 -6.34
CA LEU A 93 -6.05 6.44 -5.02
C LEU A 93 -6.35 5.49 -3.86
N GLY A 94 -6.52 4.18 -4.11
CA GLY A 94 -6.94 3.20 -3.10
C GLY A 94 -5.97 3.01 -1.93
N GLY A 95 -4.69 3.38 -2.08
CA GLY A 95 -3.71 3.39 -0.99
C GLY A 95 -3.66 4.71 -0.20
N LEU A 96 -4.39 5.73 -0.64
CA LEU A 96 -4.42 7.05 0.01
C LEU A 96 -4.93 6.99 1.47
N PRO A 97 -5.96 6.20 1.83
CA PRO A 97 -6.39 6.10 3.22
C PRO A 97 -5.29 5.53 4.13
N GLY A 98 -4.62 4.45 3.72
CA GLY A 98 -3.49 3.86 4.45
C GLY A 98 -2.28 4.80 4.54
N LEU A 99 -1.97 5.52 3.46
CA LEU A 99 -0.95 6.57 3.47
C LEU A 99 -1.30 7.68 4.46
N ALA A 100 -2.55 8.14 4.51
CA ALA A 100 -3.00 9.21 5.40
C ALA A 100 -2.83 8.85 6.88
N LEU A 101 -3.16 7.61 7.26
CA LEU A 101 -2.91 7.08 8.61
C LEU A 101 -1.40 7.06 8.92
N THR A 102 -0.59 6.61 7.97
CA THR A 102 0.87 6.54 8.12
C THR A 102 1.50 7.93 8.32
N VAL A 103 1.14 8.91 7.48
CA VAL A 103 1.70 10.26 7.58
C VAL A 103 1.22 10.99 8.84
N GLN A 104 0.00 10.70 9.30
CA GLN A 104 -0.51 11.17 10.58
C GLN A 104 0.36 10.69 11.74
N ASP A 105 0.69 9.39 11.78
CA ASP A 105 1.53 8.80 12.84
C ASP A 105 2.97 9.30 12.79
N ILE A 106 3.46 9.62 11.58
CA ILE A 106 4.75 10.29 11.38
C ILE A 106 4.71 11.77 11.85
N GLY A 107 3.52 12.34 12.08
CA GLY A 107 3.31 13.71 12.53
C GLY A 107 3.32 14.76 11.41
N VAL A 108 2.98 14.40 10.17
CA VAL A 108 2.86 15.36 9.05
C VAL A 108 1.64 16.24 9.32
N PRO A 109 1.80 17.58 9.38
CA PRO A 109 0.71 18.45 9.81
C PRO A 109 -0.36 18.65 8.73
N GLU A 110 0.04 18.70 7.46
CA GLU A 110 -0.81 18.99 6.33
C GLU A 110 -0.18 18.44 5.05
N PHE A 111 -1.01 17.95 4.11
CA PHE A 111 -0.63 17.73 2.73
C PHE A 111 -1.76 18.14 1.77
N PHE A 112 -1.40 18.38 0.51
CA PHE A 112 -2.29 18.86 -0.54
C PHE A 112 -2.59 17.77 -1.56
N ILE A 113 -3.84 17.74 -2.02
CA ILE A 113 -4.30 16.82 -3.05
C ILE A 113 -4.63 17.59 -4.32
N HIS A 114 -4.13 17.09 -5.44
CA HIS A 114 -4.23 17.67 -6.77
C HIS A 114 -4.72 16.61 -7.75
N GLY A 115 -5.61 16.96 -8.68
CA GLY A 115 -6.15 16.03 -9.69
C GLY A 115 -7.66 16.18 -9.87
N PRO A 116 -8.34 15.21 -10.50
CA PRO A 116 -9.75 15.35 -10.87
C PRO A 116 -10.70 15.66 -9.69
N VAL A 117 -11.93 16.06 -10.02
CA VAL A 117 -12.94 16.39 -9.01
C VAL A 117 -13.31 15.18 -8.15
N ASN A 118 -13.87 15.43 -6.96
CA ASN A 118 -14.41 14.43 -6.01
C ASN A 118 -13.43 13.51 -5.27
N MET A 119 -12.12 13.59 -5.51
CA MET A 119 -11.14 12.77 -4.77
C MET A 119 -11.13 13.00 -3.25
N GLU A 120 -11.42 14.23 -2.81
CA GLU A 120 -11.51 14.62 -1.40
C GLU A 120 -12.66 13.91 -0.67
N GLN A 121 -13.69 13.48 -1.41
CA GLN A 121 -14.81 12.75 -0.83
C GLN A 121 -14.33 11.45 -0.17
N LEU A 122 -13.19 10.89 -0.58
CA LEU A 122 -12.60 9.70 0.04
C LEU A 122 -12.52 9.84 1.56
N PHE A 123 -11.98 10.97 2.03
CA PHE A 123 -11.80 11.16 3.48
C PHE A 123 -13.13 11.36 4.20
N ASP A 124 -14.08 12.05 3.58
CA ASP A 124 -15.43 12.21 4.11
C ASP A 124 -16.16 10.86 4.23
N MET A 125 -15.94 9.98 3.25
CA MET A 125 -16.50 8.63 3.25
C MET A 125 -15.88 7.72 4.31
N THR A 126 -14.58 7.89 4.57
CA THR A 126 -13.84 7.08 5.57
C THR A 126 -14.10 7.50 7.02
N ARG A 127 -14.70 8.66 7.31
CA ARG A 127 -14.93 9.17 8.68
C ARG A 127 -15.69 8.20 9.60
N GLY A 128 -16.46 7.28 9.04
CA GLY A 128 -17.19 6.26 9.80
C GLY A 128 -16.30 5.19 10.43
N PHE A 129 -15.07 5.03 9.95
CA PHE A 129 -14.16 3.97 10.40
C PHE A 129 -12.67 4.36 10.46
N MET A 130 -12.31 5.54 9.98
CA MET A 130 -10.98 6.12 10.08
C MET A 130 -11.03 7.46 10.81
N VAL A 131 -10.04 7.68 11.68
CA VAL A 131 -9.92 8.90 12.48
C VAL A 131 -8.65 9.65 12.07
N LEU A 132 -8.82 10.76 11.36
CA LEU A 132 -7.76 11.68 10.97
C LEU A 132 -7.90 13.00 11.75
N GLN A 133 -7.30 13.08 12.94
CA GLN A 133 -7.32 14.26 13.80
C GLN A 133 -6.02 15.08 13.73
N ASN A 134 -4.93 14.44 13.32
CA ASN A 134 -3.57 14.99 13.41
C ASN A 134 -2.94 15.36 12.07
N VAL A 135 -3.72 15.32 10.99
CA VAL A 135 -3.30 15.76 9.66
C VAL A 135 -4.43 16.54 9.01
N THR A 136 -4.10 17.67 8.39
CA THR A 136 -5.03 18.44 7.56
C THR A 136 -4.84 18.04 6.11
N ILE A 137 -5.94 17.82 5.39
CA ILE A 137 -5.91 17.42 3.99
C ILE A 137 -6.63 18.51 3.21
N THR A 138 -5.89 19.19 2.34
CA THR A 138 -6.39 20.35 1.61
C THR A 138 -6.40 20.05 0.11
N LYS A 139 -7.56 20.07 -0.52
CA LYS A 139 -7.65 19.97 -1.98
C LYS A 139 -7.23 21.28 -2.63
N ARG A 140 -6.46 21.17 -3.71
CA ARG A 140 -6.19 22.26 -4.65
C ARG A 140 -7.10 22.12 -5.86
N ASN A 141 -7.66 23.23 -6.32
CA ASN A 141 -8.70 23.22 -7.34
C ASN A 141 -8.07 23.06 -8.72
N PRO A 142 -8.48 22.08 -9.55
CA PRO A 142 -8.01 21.95 -10.93
C PRO A 142 -8.36 23.15 -11.82
N SER A 143 -9.31 24.00 -11.41
CA SER A 143 -9.54 25.28 -12.09
C SER A 143 -8.31 26.20 -12.05
N ASP A 144 -7.44 26.02 -11.07
CA ASP A 144 -6.14 26.65 -11.01
C ASP A 144 -5.30 26.02 -12.13
N LYS A 145 -5.30 26.60 -13.33
CA LYS A 145 -4.57 26.06 -14.51
C LYS A 145 -3.10 25.74 -14.23
N VAL A 146 -2.53 26.38 -13.20
CA VAL A 146 -1.15 26.25 -12.77
C VAL A 146 -1.09 26.25 -11.25
N PHE A 147 -0.29 25.36 -10.68
CA PHE A 147 0.17 25.41 -9.29
C PHE A 147 1.65 25.77 -9.24
N SER A 148 2.06 26.54 -8.24
CA SER A 148 3.45 26.92 -8.08
C SER A 148 3.84 26.93 -6.61
N ASP A 149 4.99 26.36 -6.30
CA ASP A 149 5.64 26.45 -4.99
C ASP A 149 7.09 26.94 -5.14
N ASN A 150 7.90 26.78 -4.09
CA ASN A 150 9.30 27.21 -4.13
C ASN A 150 10.20 26.34 -5.03
N CYS A 151 9.81 25.10 -5.30
CA CYS A 151 10.60 24.13 -6.05
C CYS A 151 10.23 24.12 -7.54
N MET A 152 8.94 24.13 -7.88
CA MET A 152 8.48 23.99 -9.26
C MET A 152 7.12 24.65 -9.51
N GLU A 153 6.86 24.91 -10.78
CA GLU A 153 5.55 25.16 -11.34
C GLU A 153 4.99 23.87 -11.94
N VAL A 154 3.68 23.63 -11.79
CA VAL A 154 2.97 22.46 -12.33
C VAL A 154 1.76 22.93 -13.10
N VAL A 155 1.74 22.67 -14.40
CA VAL A 155 0.60 22.94 -15.28
C VAL A 155 -0.29 21.71 -15.33
N TYR A 156 -1.60 21.91 -15.12
CA TYR A 156 -2.60 20.86 -15.25
C TYR A 156 -3.11 20.80 -16.69
N VAL A 157 -3.08 19.62 -17.28
CA VAL A 157 -3.56 19.37 -18.64
C VAL A 157 -4.72 18.37 -18.56
N PRO A 158 -5.97 18.84 -18.45
CA PRO A 158 -7.12 17.95 -18.41
C PRO A 158 -7.33 17.31 -19.78
N LEU A 159 -7.57 16.00 -19.79
CA LEU A 159 -7.92 15.22 -20.98
C LEU A 159 -9.30 14.60 -20.78
N PHE A 160 -10.11 14.66 -21.83
CA PHE A 160 -11.50 14.21 -21.82
C PHE A 160 -11.69 13.03 -22.77
N PRO A 161 -12.57 12.07 -22.43
CA PRO A 161 -12.97 11.04 -23.37
C PRO A 161 -13.80 11.68 -24.51
N GLU A 162 -13.75 11.10 -25.70
CA GLU A 162 -14.69 11.43 -26.77
C GLU A 162 -16.12 11.10 -26.32
N ASP A 163 -17.06 11.99 -26.59
CA ASP A 163 -18.49 11.67 -26.42
C ASP A 163 -18.80 10.47 -27.32
N THR A 164 -19.17 9.32 -26.74
CA THR A 164 -19.71 8.19 -27.50
C THR A 164 -21.05 8.60 -28.11
N VAL A 165 -21.02 9.24 -29.27
CA VAL A 165 -22.21 9.56 -30.06
C VAL A 165 -22.70 8.24 -30.65
N GLY A 166 -23.84 7.75 -30.15
CA GLY A 166 -24.56 6.65 -30.77
C GLY A 166 -24.81 6.91 -32.26
N SER A 167 -24.65 5.86 -33.05
CA SER A 167 -24.76 5.82 -34.52
C SER A 167 -25.90 6.67 -35.12
N PRO A 168 -25.73 7.23 -36.33
CA PRO A 168 -26.74 8.05 -36.98
C PRO A 168 -27.89 7.19 -37.51
N GLY A 169 -28.99 7.11 -36.74
CA GLY A 169 -30.22 6.42 -37.11
C GLY A 169 -31.43 7.35 -37.05
N SER A 170 -31.78 7.92 -38.21
CA SER A 170 -33.11 8.39 -38.65
C SER A 170 -34.02 9.19 -37.71
N GLY A 171 -34.41 10.39 -38.15
CA GLY A 171 -35.74 10.93 -37.91
C GLY A 171 -35.77 12.29 -37.20
N GLU A 172 -36.10 13.32 -37.97
CA GLU A 172 -36.44 14.67 -37.53
C GLU A 172 -37.42 14.69 -36.36
N ARG A 173 -37.06 15.40 -35.28
CA ARG A 173 -37.97 16.34 -34.59
C ARG A 173 -37.18 17.22 -33.63
N ALA A 174 -37.06 18.48 -34.02
CA ALA A 174 -36.50 19.54 -33.21
C ALA A 174 -37.33 19.74 -31.92
N GLY A 175 -36.70 19.45 -30.79
CA GLY A 175 -37.15 19.85 -29.47
C GLY A 175 -35.93 20.16 -28.63
N LYS A 176 -35.70 21.46 -28.33
CA LYS A 176 -34.66 21.93 -27.42
C LYS A 176 -34.85 21.31 -26.04
N ARG A 177 -34.20 20.16 -25.81
CA ARG A 177 -33.97 19.61 -24.48
C ARG A 177 -32.46 19.41 -24.38
N GLN A 178 -31.81 20.36 -23.72
CA GLN A 178 -30.42 20.30 -23.33
C GLN A 178 -30.25 19.04 -22.47
N ARG A 179 -29.88 17.91 -23.09
CA ARG A 179 -29.51 16.70 -22.34
C ARG A 179 -28.21 17.06 -21.62
N ARG A 180 -28.31 17.29 -20.31
CA ARG A 180 -27.16 17.23 -19.41
C ARG A 180 -26.44 15.92 -19.73
N CYS A 181 -25.18 16.01 -20.16
CA CYS A 181 -24.26 14.89 -20.06
C CYS A 181 -24.37 14.38 -18.61
N SER A 182 -24.72 13.11 -18.43
CA SER A 182 -24.97 12.54 -17.11
C SER A 182 -23.70 12.67 -16.29
N GLN A 183 -23.69 13.58 -15.32
CA GLN A 183 -22.65 13.73 -14.29
C GLN A 183 -22.54 12.49 -13.37
N ASP A 184 -23.29 11.43 -13.67
CA ASP A 184 -23.52 10.25 -12.82
C ASP A 184 -22.83 8.98 -13.34
N ASP A 185 -22.10 9.02 -14.46
CA ASP A 185 -21.27 7.88 -14.90
C ASP A 185 -19.83 8.04 -14.40
N PRO A 186 -19.41 7.32 -13.34
CA PRO A 186 -18.04 7.38 -12.83
C PRO A 186 -17.00 6.91 -13.86
N ASP A 187 -17.39 6.18 -14.91
CA ASP A 187 -16.48 5.65 -15.94
C ASP A 187 -16.15 6.69 -17.03
N SER A 188 -16.91 7.78 -17.14
CA SER A 188 -16.66 8.90 -18.06
C SER A 188 -16.10 10.13 -17.33
N THR A 189 -14.95 9.97 -16.66
CA THR A 189 -14.32 11.02 -15.84
C THR A 189 -13.05 11.57 -16.47
N PRO A 190 -12.82 12.90 -16.46
CA PRO A 190 -11.60 13.47 -17.03
C PRO A 190 -10.35 12.97 -16.29
N VAL A 191 -9.28 12.77 -17.05
CA VAL A 191 -7.94 12.52 -16.50
C VAL A 191 -7.13 13.82 -16.55
N VAL A 192 -6.08 13.91 -15.72
CA VAL A 192 -5.21 15.08 -15.66
C VAL A 192 -3.78 14.64 -15.86
N ALA A 193 -3.15 15.15 -16.92
CA ALA A 193 -1.71 15.09 -17.09
C ALA A 193 -1.05 16.32 -16.45
N TYR A 194 0.23 16.19 -16.11
CA TYR A 194 0.98 17.21 -15.39
C TYR A 194 2.27 17.55 -16.13
N ILE A 195 2.47 18.83 -16.40
CA ILE A 195 3.75 19.35 -16.89
C ILE A 195 4.44 20.05 -15.72
N CYS A 196 5.55 19.49 -15.26
CA CYS A 196 6.26 19.97 -14.09
C CYS A 196 7.52 20.70 -14.54
N LYS A 197 7.61 21.99 -14.22
CA LYS A 197 8.72 22.88 -14.53
C LYS A 197 9.40 23.33 -13.22
N PRO A 198 10.45 22.62 -12.77
CA PRO A 198 11.31 23.10 -11.71
C PRO A 198 11.78 24.53 -11.97
N HIS A 199 11.88 25.34 -10.92
CA HIS A 199 12.40 26.69 -11.07
C HIS A 199 13.89 26.66 -11.45
N SER A 200 14.29 27.57 -12.33
CA SER A 200 15.70 27.78 -12.65
C SER A 200 16.49 28.19 -11.42
N ARG A 201 17.76 27.81 -11.39
CA ARG A 201 18.67 28.13 -10.29
C ARG A 201 19.65 29.21 -10.75
N PRO A 202 19.73 30.33 -10.01
CA PRO A 202 20.72 31.37 -10.30
C PRO A 202 22.14 30.81 -10.30
N GLY A 203 22.98 31.40 -11.14
CA GLY A 203 24.40 31.12 -11.19
C GLY A 203 25.08 31.18 -9.83
N GLN A 204 26.07 30.31 -9.62
CA GLN A 204 26.90 30.35 -8.42
C GLN A 204 28.09 31.28 -8.62
N LEU A 205 28.34 32.11 -7.62
CA LEU A 205 29.54 32.94 -7.57
C LEU A 205 30.76 32.04 -7.33
N ASN A 206 31.72 32.08 -8.24
CA ASN A 206 33.00 31.41 -8.09
C ASN A 206 33.94 32.30 -7.26
N LEU A 207 34.09 31.94 -5.99
CA LEU A 207 34.91 32.69 -5.04
C LEU A 207 36.40 32.71 -5.43
N GLU A 208 36.92 31.61 -5.99
CA GLU A 208 38.32 31.53 -6.43
C GLU A 208 38.59 32.53 -7.56
N LYS A 209 37.69 32.62 -8.54
CA LYS A 209 37.77 33.64 -9.59
C LYS A 209 37.65 35.05 -9.02
N CYS A 210 36.71 35.29 -8.10
CA CYS A 210 36.58 36.60 -7.46
C CYS A 210 37.90 37.02 -6.78
N VAL A 211 38.55 36.09 -6.08
CA VAL A 211 39.86 36.31 -5.45
C VAL A 211 40.94 36.56 -6.51
N SER A 212 40.99 35.78 -7.60
CA SER A 212 41.98 35.99 -8.67
C SER A 212 41.82 37.34 -9.38
N PHE A 213 40.60 37.87 -9.45
CA PHE A 213 40.32 39.21 -9.97
C PHE A 213 40.53 40.33 -8.93
N GLY A 214 40.92 40.00 -7.69
CA GLY A 214 41.18 40.97 -6.63
C GLY A 214 39.94 41.52 -5.93
N VAL A 215 38.80 40.84 -6.01
CA VAL A 215 37.55 41.25 -5.35
C VAL A 215 37.64 40.95 -3.84
N PRO A 216 37.57 41.95 -2.95
CA PRO A 216 37.65 41.71 -1.51
C PRO A 216 36.37 41.04 -0.97
N PRO A 217 36.46 40.27 0.14
CA PRO A 217 35.29 39.77 0.84
C PRO A 217 34.40 40.94 1.29
N GLY A 218 33.11 40.89 0.97
CA GLY A 218 32.18 41.95 1.37
C GLY A 218 31.01 42.14 0.39
N PRO A 219 30.33 43.30 0.45
CA PRO A 219 29.14 43.59 -0.34
C PRO A 219 29.32 43.42 -1.86
N LEU A 220 30.53 43.68 -2.38
CA LEU A 220 30.88 43.57 -3.80
C LEU A 220 30.62 42.16 -4.36
N LEU A 221 30.84 41.11 -3.56
CA LEU A 221 30.53 39.73 -3.96
C LEU A 221 29.02 39.53 -4.17
N GLY A 222 28.21 40.20 -3.35
CA GLY A 222 26.75 40.21 -3.49
C GLY A 222 26.30 40.95 -4.75
N GLU A 223 26.98 42.03 -5.12
CA GLU A 223 26.70 42.78 -6.35
C GLU A 223 26.99 41.94 -7.60
N LEU A 224 28.17 41.32 -7.66
CA LEU A 224 28.55 40.37 -8.72
C LEU A 224 27.55 39.22 -8.79
N LYS A 225 27.18 38.62 -7.66
CA LYS A 225 26.16 37.55 -7.63
C LYS A 225 24.78 38.02 -8.10
N SER A 226 24.47 39.31 -7.97
CA SER A 226 23.20 39.90 -8.43
C SER A 226 23.20 40.29 -9.92
N GLY A 227 24.26 39.96 -10.66
CA GLY A 227 24.36 40.30 -12.09
C GLY A 227 24.96 41.68 -12.36
N ARG A 228 25.48 42.38 -11.34
CA ARG A 228 26.06 43.73 -11.48
C ARG A 228 27.58 43.66 -11.59
N ASP A 229 28.13 44.34 -12.58
CA ASP A 229 29.58 44.51 -12.72
C ASP A 229 30.10 45.44 -11.62
N VAL A 230 31.31 45.15 -11.11
CA VAL A 230 31.91 45.89 -10.00
C VAL A 230 33.22 46.53 -10.45
N THR A 231 33.38 47.82 -10.16
CA THR A 231 34.66 48.53 -10.33
C THR A 231 35.44 48.51 -9.02
N LEU A 232 36.65 47.97 -9.05
CA LEU A 232 37.56 47.90 -7.91
C LEU A 232 38.30 49.24 -7.69
N PRO A 233 38.87 49.51 -6.49
CA PRO A 233 39.58 50.76 -6.20
C PRO A 233 40.77 51.05 -7.12
N ASN A 234 41.34 50.03 -7.77
CA ASN A 234 42.42 50.16 -8.75
C ASN A 234 41.91 50.48 -10.18
N GLY A 235 40.60 50.66 -10.37
CA GLY A 235 39.97 50.95 -11.66
C GLY A 235 39.59 49.72 -12.49
N THR A 236 39.95 48.50 -12.07
CA THR A 236 39.59 47.26 -12.78
C THR A 236 38.09 46.99 -12.65
N VAL A 237 37.42 46.73 -13.78
CA VAL A 237 36.02 46.30 -13.81
C VAL A 237 35.96 44.78 -13.87
N VAL A 238 35.38 44.17 -12.84
CA VAL A 238 35.10 42.74 -12.79
C VAL A 238 33.67 42.52 -13.24
N LYS A 239 33.47 41.80 -14.35
CA LYS A 239 32.12 41.54 -14.85
C LYS A 239 31.49 40.39 -14.08
N SER A 240 30.19 40.50 -13.79
CA SER A 240 29.44 39.42 -13.15
C SER A 240 29.55 38.11 -13.92
N PHE A 241 29.49 38.17 -15.25
CA PHE A 241 29.55 36.98 -16.11
C PHE A 241 30.89 36.23 -16.03
N ASP A 242 31.99 36.92 -15.71
CA ASP A 242 33.32 36.28 -15.64
C ASP A 242 33.47 35.42 -14.37
N VAL A 243 32.72 35.76 -13.31
CA VAL A 243 32.85 35.19 -11.97
C VAL A 243 31.61 34.45 -11.47
N VAL A 244 30.47 34.54 -12.15
CA VAL A 244 29.23 33.81 -11.84
C VAL A 244 28.98 32.77 -12.92
N SER A 245 28.68 31.53 -12.52
CA SER A 245 28.30 30.49 -13.48
C SER A 245 27.01 30.86 -14.22
N PRO A 246 26.74 30.33 -15.42
CA PRO A 246 25.43 30.49 -16.06
C PRO A 246 24.28 30.02 -15.16
N GLU A 247 23.10 30.58 -15.40
CA GLU A 247 21.86 30.10 -14.80
C GLU A 247 21.62 28.65 -15.21
N GLU A 248 21.26 27.80 -14.25
CA GLU A 248 20.88 26.42 -14.52
C GLU A 248 19.36 26.36 -14.73
N ALA A 249 18.95 26.17 -15.98
CA ALA A 249 17.54 26.09 -16.34
C ALA A 249 16.79 24.99 -15.57
N GLY A 250 15.48 25.16 -15.44
CA GLY A 250 14.57 24.19 -14.84
C GLY A 250 14.31 22.98 -15.75
N PRO A 251 14.81 21.76 -15.44
CA PRO A 251 14.60 20.60 -16.30
C PRO A 251 13.12 20.15 -16.24
N VAL A 252 12.40 20.29 -17.35
CA VAL A 252 10.97 19.94 -17.44
C VAL A 252 10.77 18.42 -17.44
N PHE A 253 9.74 17.95 -16.74
CA PHE A 253 9.24 16.58 -16.87
C PHE A 253 7.71 16.56 -16.99
N VAL A 254 7.19 15.53 -17.65
CA VAL A 254 5.76 15.32 -17.87
C VAL A 254 5.30 14.02 -17.20
N VAL A 255 4.12 14.01 -16.61
CA VAL A 255 3.44 12.80 -16.11
C VAL A 255 2.09 12.69 -16.80
N VAL A 256 1.83 11.57 -17.48
CA VAL A 256 0.63 11.38 -18.31
C VAL A 256 -0.01 10.01 -18.07
N GLU A 257 -1.34 10.00 -18.03
CA GLU A 257 -2.16 8.79 -18.09
C GLU A 257 -3.21 8.97 -19.18
N VAL A 258 -3.39 7.95 -20.01
CA VAL A 258 -4.44 7.87 -21.03
C VAL A 258 -5.08 6.49 -20.88
N PRO A 259 -6.23 6.38 -20.20
CA PRO A 259 -6.74 5.09 -19.74
C PRO A 259 -7.37 4.24 -20.84
N SER A 260 -7.95 4.86 -21.87
CA SER A 260 -8.55 4.21 -23.03
C SER A 260 -8.30 5.02 -24.31
N GLU A 261 -8.66 4.44 -25.46
CA GLU A 261 -8.55 5.08 -26.77
C GLU A 261 -9.41 6.36 -26.88
N ASP A 262 -10.49 6.46 -26.11
CA ASP A 262 -11.42 7.59 -26.11
C ASP A 262 -10.73 8.93 -25.76
N TYR A 263 -9.59 8.90 -25.08
CA TYR A 263 -8.87 10.11 -24.66
C TYR A 263 -7.81 10.58 -25.68
N LEU A 264 -7.56 9.81 -26.74
CA LEU A 264 -6.46 10.05 -27.67
C LEU A 264 -6.61 11.36 -28.44
N LYS A 265 -7.84 11.72 -28.83
CA LYS A 265 -8.09 13.00 -29.50
C LYS A 265 -7.76 14.17 -28.59
N SER A 266 -8.27 14.15 -27.35
CA SER A 266 -7.99 15.19 -26.37
C SER A 266 -6.49 15.32 -26.08
N LEU A 267 -5.74 14.21 -26.07
CA LEU A 267 -4.29 14.20 -25.93
C LEU A 267 -3.58 14.91 -27.10
N LEU A 268 -4.00 14.64 -28.34
CA LEU A 268 -3.39 15.21 -29.54
C LEU A 268 -3.66 16.71 -29.71
N GLU A 269 -4.82 17.18 -29.25
CA GLU A 269 -5.29 18.57 -29.29
C GLU A 269 -4.78 19.41 -28.11
N ALA A 270 -4.16 18.79 -27.10
CA ALA A 270 -3.68 19.47 -25.90
C ALA A 270 -2.47 20.39 -26.20
N GLU A 271 -2.76 21.67 -26.46
CA GLU A 271 -1.77 22.72 -26.73
C GLU A 271 -0.64 22.86 -25.70
N PRO A 272 -0.84 22.71 -24.37
CA PRO A 272 0.22 22.91 -23.38
C PRO A 272 1.45 22.01 -23.58
N PHE A 273 1.34 20.86 -24.24
CA PHE A 273 2.51 20.00 -24.50
C PHE A 273 3.44 20.57 -25.57
N LYS A 274 2.95 21.40 -26.50
CA LYS A 274 3.72 21.88 -27.64
C LYS A 274 4.95 22.69 -27.23
N SER A 275 4.88 23.45 -26.14
CA SER A 275 6.03 24.22 -25.61
C SER A 275 7.15 23.35 -25.02
N HIS A 276 6.92 22.05 -24.87
CA HIS A 276 7.85 21.09 -24.26
C HIS A 276 8.20 19.92 -25.20
N GLN A 277 7.74 20.01 -26.45
CA GLN A 277 7.95 19.06 -27.54
C GLN A 277 9.05 19.58 -28.50
N ILE A 278 9.19 18.99 -29.68
CA ILE A 278 10.11 19.45 -30.73
C ILE A 278 9.84 20.92 -31.13
N THR A 279 8.63 21.41 -30.88
CA THR A 279 8.23 22.82 -31.08
C THR A 279 8.63 23.77 -29.94
N ALA A 280 9.40 23.31 -28.94
CA ALA A 280 9.89 24.17 -27.86
C ALA A 280 10.79 25.29 -28.42
N GLY A 281 10.58 26.52 -27.94
CA GLY A 281 11.35 27.68 -28.42
C GLY A 281 12.82 27.67 -27.98
N ARG A 282 13.16 26.90 -26.93
CA ARG A 282 14.52 26.70 -26.43
C ARG A 282 14.70 25.24 -26.01
N ASP A 283 15.89 24.67 -26.21
CA ASP A 283 16.21 23.27 -25.86
C ASP A 283 16.03 22.95 -24.36
N GLU A 284 16.12 23.97 -23.51
CA GLU A 284 15.90 23.87 -22.07
C GLU A 284 14.43 23.79 -21.66
N ASP A 285 13.51 24.26 -22.50
CA ASP A 285 12.07 24.15 -22.27
C ASP A 285 11.53 22.76 -22.71
N ALA A 286 12.26 22.02 -23.54
CA ALA A 286 11.89 20.66 -23.93
C ALA A 286 11.91 19.69 -22.73
N ALA A 287 10.93 18.79 -22.67
CA ALA A 287 10.84 17.81 -21.59
C ALA A 287 12.04 16.86 -21.60
N LYS A 288 12.71 16.70 -20.45
CA LYS A 288 13.82 15.75 -20.29
C LYS A 288 13.32 14.32 -20.08
N VAL A 289 12.16 14.17 -19.46
CA VAL A 289 11.51 12.87 -19.25
C VAL A 289 9.99 12.98 -19.29
N VAL A 290 9.34 11.99 -19.90
CA VAL A 290 7.89 11.80 -19.87
C VAL A 290 7.61 10.47 -19.15
N VAL A 291 6.82 10.51 -18.08
CA VAL A 291 6.41 9.34 -17.30
C VAL A 291 5.01 8.94 -17.72
N HIS A 292 4.85 7.68 -18.13
CA HIS A 292 3.62 7.14 -18.68
C HIS A 292 2.99 6.15 -17.68
N PHE A 293 1.77 6.45 -17.20
CA PHE A 293 0.91 5.49 -16.51
C PHE A 293 -0.11 4.82 -17.48
N THR A 294 -0.06 5.18 -18.76
CA THR A 294 -0.92 4.67 -19.84
C THR A 294 -0.75 3.15 -20.05
N PRO A 295 -1.83 2.37 -20.16
CA PRO A 295 -1.77 0.94 -20.47
C PRO A 295 -1.10 0.64 -21.82
N SER A 296 -0.43 -0.50 -21.93
CA SER A 296 0.27 -0.94 -23.13
C SER A 296 -0.64 -1.05 -24.36
N SER A 297 -1.91 -1.41 -24.16
CA SER A 297 -2.96 -1.48 -25.19
C SER A 297 -3.25 -0.12 -25.83
N VAL A 298 -3.12 0.98 -25.09
CA VAL A 298 -3.27 2.34 -25.63
C VAL A 298 -1.95 2.84 -26.20
N MET A 299 -0.82 2.48 -25.60
CA MET A 299 0.50 2.90 -26.07
C MET A 299 0.86 2.39 -27.48
N ARG A 300 0.30 1.24 -27.88
CA ARG A 300 0.44 0.68 -29.24
C ARG A 300 -0.43 1.39 -30.28
N HIS A 301 -1.39 2.21 -29.87
CA HIS A 301 -2.30 2.87 -30.80
C HIS A 301 -1.53 3.92 -31.64
N PRO A 302 -1.73 3.98 -32.98
CA PRO A 302 -0.99 4.89 -33.86
C PRO A 302 -0.98 6.35 -33.40
N SER A 303 -2.12 6.87 -32.95
CA SER A 303 -2.25 8.23 -32.41
C SER A 303 -1.37 8.49 -31.19
N TYR A 304 -1.22 7.50 -30.30
CA TYR A 304 -0.36 7.63 -29.13
C TYR A 304 1.12 7.60 -29.53
N VAL A 305 1.48 6.70 -30.44
CA VAL A 305 2.83 6.62 -31.03
C VAL A 305 3.21 7.94 -31.71
N GLU A 306 2.28 8.55 -32.46
CA GLU A 306 2.48 9.87 -33.06
C GLU A 306 2.73 10.94 -31.99
N TRP A 307 1.93 10.95 -30.92
CA TRP A 307 2.10 11.91 -29.83
C TRP A 307 3.46 11.77 -29.13
N ILE A 308 3.95 10.55 -28.89
CA ILE A 308 5.30 10.32 -28.34
C ILE A 308 6.37 10.88 -29.28
N LYS A 309 6.24 10.65 -30.60
CA LYS A 309 7.21 11.14 -31.61
C LYS A 309 7.29 12.67 -31.70
N ARG A 310 6.37 13.42 -31.08
CA ARG A 310 6.45 14.88 -30.99
C ARG A 310 7.48 15.36 -29.97
N PHE A 311 8.02 14.49 -29.12
CA PHE A 311 9.11 14.84 -28.19
C PHE A 311 10.49 14.65 -28.84
N PRO A 312 11.51 15.47 -28.46
CA PRO A 312 12.87 15.29 -28.97
C PRO A 312 13.43 13.89 -28.69
N ALA A 313 14.31 13.39 -29.56
CA ALA A 313 14.95 12.08 -29.36
C ALA A 313 15.77 11.98 -28.05
N SER A 314 16.16 13.13 -27.47
CA SER A 314 16.85 13.22 -26.17
C SER A 314 15.92 13.05 -24.97
N THR A 315 14.60 13.14 -25.15
CA THR A 315 13.61 12.90 -24.11
C THR A 315 13.55 11.41 -23.79
N THR A 316 13.67 11.06 -22.52
CA THR A 316 13.45 9.69 -22.06
C THR A 316 11.97 9.47 -21.77
N HIS A 317 11.40 8.39 -22.27
CA HIS A 317 10.04 7.95 -21.97
C HIS A 317 10.09 6.81 -20.95
N LEU A 318 9.57 7.04 -19.75
CA LEU A 318 9.58 6.08 -18.64
C LEU A 318 8.18 5.49 -18.45
N VAL A 319 8.02 4.19 -18.69
CA VAL A 319 6.74 3.49 -18.66
C VAL A 319 6.53 2.80 -17.32
N LEU A 320 5.46 3.17 -16.60
CA LEU A 320 5.06 2.62 -15.31
C LEU A 320 3.66 2.01 -15.42
N ASN A 321 3.59 0.80 -16.01
CA ASN A 321 2.34 0.10 -16.28
C ASN A 321 2.54 -1.42 -16.21
N GLU A 322 1.58 -2.19 -16.71
CA GLU A 322 1.57 -3.65 -16.68
C GLU A 322 2.73 -4.33 -17.44
N CYS A 323 3.52 -3.57 -18.22
CA CYS A 323 4.74 -4.09 -18.83
C CYS A 323 5.88 -4.32 -17.82
N ALA A 324 5.82 -3.68 -16.64
CA ALA A 324 6.84 -3.84 -15.62
C ALA A 324 6.75 -5.18 -14.90
N SER A 325 7.87 -5.63 -14.33
CA SER A 325 7.89 -6.85 -13.51
C SER A 325 7.05 -6.67 -12.25
N SER A 326 6.59 -7.78 -11.68
CA SER A 326 5.95 -7.79 -10.35
C SER A 326 6.94 -7.52 -9.21
N LEU A 327 8.24 -7.49 -9.48
CA LEU A 327 9.27 -7.36 -8.45
C LEU A 327 9.31 -5.94 -7.83
N SER A 328 8.96 -5.86 -6.55
CA SER A 328 8.90 -4.58 -5.82
C SER A 328 9.31 -4.63 -4.34
N SER A 329 9.38 -5.82 -3.73
CA SER A 329 9.73 -5.98 -2.31
C SER A 329 10.78 -7.04 -2.09
N VAL A 330 11.93 -6.64 -1.54
CA VAL A 330 13.02 -7.53 -1.14
C VAL A 330 12.68 -8.28 0.15
N ALA A 331 12.09 -7.61 1.13
CA ALA A 331 11.80 -8.17 2.45
C ALA A 331 10.89 -9.39 2.37
N LEU A 332 9.87 -9.34 1.50
CA LEU A 332 8.97 -10.47 1.27
C LEU A 332 9.70 -11.69 0.70
N HIS A 333 10.50 -11.51 -0.35
CA HIS A 333 11.26 -12.63 -0.92
C HIS A 333 12.32 -13.14 0.07
N ARG A 334 13.03 -12.26 0.77
CA ARG A 334 14.00 -12.64 1.80
C ARG A 334 13.36 -13.47 2.92
N ALA A 335 12.21 -13.04 3.43
CA ALA A 335 11.48 -13.80 4.44
C ALA A 335 11.00 -15.15 3.89
N GLN A 336 10.41 -15.18 2.69
CA GLN A 336 9.87 -16.40 2.11
C GLN A 336 10.94 -17.44 1.80
N HIS A 337 12.10 -17.05 1.24
CA HIS A 337 13.20 -17.99 0.97
C HIS A 337 13.74 -18.63 2.25
N ARG A 338 13.81 -17.84 3.34
CA ARG A 338 14.26 -18.33 4.64
C ARG A 338 13.25 -19.25 5.31
N LEU A 339 11.95 -18.92 5.23
CA LEU A 339 10.87 -19.76 5.75
C LEU A 339 10.71 -21.05 4.92
N ASN A 340 10.95 -20.99 3.61
CA ASN A 340 10.91 -22.15 2.71
C ASN A 340 11.89 -23.27 3.14
N LEU A 341 13.04 -22.91 3.72
CA LEU A 341 13.99 -23.88 4.28
C LEU A 341 13.37 -24.76 5.36
N LEU A 342 12.43 -24.20 6.15
CA LEU A 342 11.74 -24.94 7.22
C LEU A 342 10.72 -25.92 6.67
N SER A 343 9.94 -25.50 5.67
CA SER A 343 9.00 -26.34 4.95
C SER A 343 8.56 -25.67 3.65
N SER A 344 8.88 -26.30 2.53
CA SER A 344 8.52 -25.78 1.21
C SER A 344 7.03 -25.94 0.87
N SER A 345 6.31 -26.84 1.55
CA SER A 345 4.87 -27.01 1.38
C SER A 345 4.06 -25.94 2.12
N ILE A 346 4.53 -25.54 3.30
CA ILE A 346 3.89 -24.52 4.15
C ILE A 346 4.28 -23.11 3.69
N PHE A 347 5.52 -22.92 3.25
CA PHE A 347 6.07 -21.64 2.77
C PHE A 347 6.59 -21.77 1.34
N PRO A 348 5.71 -21.95 0.34
CA PRO A 348 6.14 -22.02 -1.05
C PRO A 348 6.77 -20.70 -1.50
N LEU A 349 7.73 -20.76 -2.43
CA LEU A 349 8.36 -19.55 -2.96
C LEU A 349 7.35 -18.69 -3.73
N LEU A 350 7.52 -17.37 -3.65
CA LEU A 350 6.65 -16.40 -4.32
C LEU A 350 6.91 -16.37 -5.83
N HIS A 351 5.87 -16.10 -6.60
CA HIS A 351 5.95 -15.91 -8.04
C HIS A 351 6.57 -14.54 -8.37
N VAL A 352 7.35 -14.48 -9.45
CA VAL A 352 7.85 -13.24 -10.03
C VAL A 352 7.44 -13.20 -11.50
N GLU A 353 6.46 -12.36 -11.82
CA GLU A 353 6.17 -11.97 -13.20
C GLU A 353 7.34 -11.14 -13.74
N GLU A 354 7.95 -11.61 -14.83
CA GLU A 354 8.98 -10.88 -15.55
C GLU A 354 8.38 -9.69 -16.32
N SER A 355 9.22 -8.73 -16.69
CA SER A 355 8.78 -7.61 -17.52
C SER A 355 8.40 -8.09 -18.93
N SER A 356 7.26 -7.61 -19.43
CA SER A 356 6.85 -7.89 -20.80
C SER A 356 7.50 -6.90 -21.78
N CYS A 357 7.52 -7.27 -23.07
CA CYS A 357 8.09 -6.40 -24.08
C CYS A 357 7.21 -5.18 -24.31
N LEU A 358 7.84 -4.01 -24.49
CA LEU A 358 7.16 -2.82 -24.96
C LEU A 358 6.56 -3.05 -26.36
N PRO A 359 5.48 -2.32 -26.72
CA PRO A 359 4.93 -2.35 -28.07
C PRO A 359 6.02 -2.18 -29.14
N LYS A 360 5.98 -3.01 -30.18
CA LYS A 360 7.01 -3.00 -31.26
C LYS A 360 7.07 -1.67 -31.99
N GLU A 361 5.94 -0.97 -32.04
CA GLU A 361 5.76 0.36 -32.63
C GLU A 361 6.61 1.44 -31.95
N LEU A 362 7.12 1.16 -30.74
CA LEU A 362 7.92 2.07 -29.91
C LEU A 362 9.40 1.69 -29.87
N ALA A 363 9.83 0.64 -30.59
CA ALA A 363 11.19 0.07 -30.47
C ALA A 363 12.32 1.05 -30.82
N ASP A 364 12.09 1.99 -31.74
CA ASP A 364 13.08 2.97 -32.20
C ASP A 364 13.15 4.24 -31.33
N LEU A 365 12.34 4.31 -30.26
CA LEU A 365 12.23 5.49 -29.41
C LEU A 365 13.05 5.32 -28.12
N ASN A 366 13.46 6.42 -27.49
CA ASN A 366 14.14 6.41 -26.20
C ASN A 366 13.15 6.12 -25.06
N ILE A 367 12.60 4.90 -25.06
CA ILE A 367 11.56 4.45 -24.14
C ILE A 367 12.06 3.27 -23.31
N THR A 368 11.68 3.25 -22.04
CA THR A 368 12.07 2.17 -21.14
C THR A 368 11.03 1.93 -20.07
N VAL A 369 10.87 0.67 -19.70
CA VAL A 369 10.03 0.28 -18.56
C VAL A 369 10.76 0.66 -17.28
N GLY A 370 10.05 1.29 -16.35
CA GLY A 370 10.62 1.72 -15.08
C GLY A 370 10.57 0.61 -14.06
N ASP A 371 11.72 0.10 -13.65
CA ASP A 371 11.81 -0.84 -12.54
C ASP A 371 11.57 -0.14 -11.20
N SER A 372 11.02 -0.87 -10.23
CA SER A 372 10.88 -0.38 -8.85
C SER A 372 12.23 0.12 -8.33
N MET A 373 12.23 1.32 -7.77
CA MET A 373 13.39 2.07 -7.23
C MET A 373 14.42 2.57 -8.24
N SER A 374 14.15 2.46 -9.55
CA SER A 374 14.90 3.24 -10.54
C SER A 374 14.70 4.74 -10.33
N LYS A 375 15.73 5.54 -10.63
CA LYS A 375 15.78 6.98 -10.33
C LYS A 375 16.13 7.77 -11.56
N PHE A 376 15.31 8.72 -11.98
CA PHE A 376 15.68 9.69 -13.00
C PHE A 376 16.18 10.98 -12.32
N ARG A 377 17.48 11.27 -12.43
CA ARG A 377 18.11 12.44 -11.80
C ARG A 377 18.06 13.63 -12.76
N LEU A 378 17.19 14.59 -12.44
CA LEU A 378 16.99 15.82 -13.21
C LEU A 378 17.98 16.92 -12.83
N ARG A 379 18.31 17.03 -11.54
CA ARG A 379 19.24 18.03 -11.02
C ARG A 379 20.14 17.42 -9.94
N PRO A 380 21.48 17.50 -10.08
CA PRO A 380 22.19 17.70 -11.34
C PRO A 380 21.78 16.63 -12.37
N PHE A 381 21.71 17.00 -13.64
CA PHE A 381 21.23 16.08 -14.68
C PHE A 381 22.17 14.88 -14.83
N ARG A 382 21.65 13.66 -14.63
CA ARG A 382 22.36 12.40 -14.88
C ARG A 382 21.52 11.35 -15.63
N GLY A 383 20.27 11.67 -15.95
CA GLY A 383 19.36 10.73 -16.59
C GLY A 383 18.94 9.58 -15.66
N LEU A 384 18.66 8.42 -16.25
CA LEU A 384 18.18 7.24 -15.54
C LEU A 384 19.33 6.49 -14.82
N ASP A 385 19.15 6.29 -13.53
CA ASP A 385 20.00 5.54 -12.62
C ASP A 385 19.26 4.28 -12.14
N ARG A 386 19.92 3.13 -12.26
CA ARG A 386 19.38 1.80 -11.93
C ARG A 386 20.11 1.10 -10.79
N ASP A 387 21.01 1.80 -10.09
CA ASP A 387 21.83 1.20 -9.03
C ASP A 387 20.99 0.74 -7.83
N SER A 388 19.86 1.41 -7.60
CA SER A 388 18.94 1.10 -6.49
C SER A 388 17.76 0.22 -6.89
N VAL A 389 17.74 -0.32 -8.13
CA VAL A 389 16.65 -1.18 -8.59
C VAL A 389 16.53 -2.40 -7.69
N VAL A 390 15.30 -2.79 -7.39
CA VAL A 390 14.99 -3.96 -6.57
C VAL A 390 15.53 -5.22 -7.23
N ARG A 391 16.29 -6.02 -6.48
CA ARG A 391 16.82 -7.32 -6.90
C ARG A 391 16.54 -8.37 -5.83
N VAL A 392 16.30 -9.60 -6.27
CA VAL A 392 16.18 -10.77 -5.40
C VAL A 392 17.50 -11.52 -5.45
N GLU A 393 18.04 -11.87 -4.30
CA GLU A 393 19.29 -12.62 -4.16
C GLU A 393 19.02 -13.90 -3.33
N PRO A 394 18.38 -14.93 -3.94
CA PRO A 394 17.95 -16.13 -3.22
C PRO A 394 19.05 -16.81 -2.43
N GLU A 395 20.23 -16.97 -3.04
CA GLU A 395 21.39 -17.63 -2.45
C GLU A 395 21.87 -16.88 -1.21
N ALA A 396 21.97 -15.54 -1.29
CA ALA A 396 22.36 -14.70 -0.17
C ALA A 396 21.38 -14.81 1.01
N TYR A 397 20.08 -14.95 0.75
CA TYR A 397 19.07 -15.11 1.81
C TYR A 397 19.16 -16.47 2.50
N VAL A 398 19.51 -17.53 1.76
CA VAL A 398 19.73 -18.88 2.30
C VAL A 398 21.02 -18.91 3.12
N GLU A 399 22.11 -18.34 2.61
CA GLU A 399 23.38 -18.20 3.34
C GLU A 399 23.21 -17.43 4.64
N GLU A 400 22.44 -16.34 4.63
CA GLU A 400 22.11 -15.57 5.83
C GLU A 400 21.35 -16.43 6.87
N ALA A 401 20.41 -17.26 6.43
CA ALA A 401 19.70 -18.16 7.34
C ALA A 401 20.67 -19.15 8.02
N HIS A 402 21.55 -19.79 7.24
CA HIS A 402 22.55 -20.73 7.78
C HIS A 402 23.62 -20.06 8.65
N SER A 403 23.84 -18.77 8.47
CA SER A 403 24.72 -17.96 9.33
C SER A 403 24.09 -17.62 10.69
N SER A 404 22.78 -17.81 10.85
CA SER A 404 22.10 -17.56 12.13
C SER A 404 22.48 -18.63 13.16
N PHE A 405 22.80 -18.19 14.38
CA PHE A 405 23.31 -19.06 15.44
C PHE A 405 22.36 -20.24 15.74
N GLY A 406 22.89 -21.47 15.68
CA GLY A 406 22.14 -22.71 15.96
C GLY A 406 21.12 -23.12 14.89
N PHE A 407 20.91 -22.33 13.83
CA PHE A 407 19.84 -22.58 12.86
C PHE A 407 19.99 -23.93 12.13
N SER A 408 21.19 -24.25 11.63
CA SER A 408 21.42 -25.50 10.87
C SER A 408 21.13 -26.76 11.70
N GLU A 409 21.50 -26.75 12.99
CA GLU A 409 21.18 -27.86 13.92
C GLU A 409 19.67 -27.97 14.12
N LYS A 410 18.99 -26.85 14.42
CA LYS A 410 17.53 -26.83 14.62
C LYS A 410 16.74 -27.17 13.36
N LEU A 411 17.29 -26.89 12.19
CA LEU A 411 16.70 -27.29 10.92
C LEU A 411 16.75 -28.80 10.71
N GLU A 412 17.87 -29.45 11.04
CA GLU A 412 17.98 -30.92 10.94
C GLU A 412 17.10 -31.63 11.98
N GLU A 413 17.02 -31.10 13.20
CA GLU A 413 16.06 -31.56 14.23
C GLU A 413 14.62 -31.48 13.73
N LEU A 414 14.25 -30.34 13.12
CA LEU A 414 12.92 -30.13 12.53
C LEU A 414 12.63 -31.15 11.43
N LYS A 415 13.56 -31.35 10.48
CA LYS A 415 13.37 -32.31 9.38
C LYS A 415 13.20 -33.73 9.89
N ALA A 416 13.99 -34.14 10.87
CA ALA A 416 13.87 -35.45 11.50
C ALA A 416 12.51 -35.61 12.21
N ALA A 417 12.08 -34.62 12.98
CA ALA A 417 10.79 -34.64 13.68
C ALA A 417 9.59 -34.63 12.70
N ALA A 418 9.66 -33.84 11.63
CA ALA A 418 8.63 -33.78 10.59
C ALA A 418 8.53 -35.11 9.81
N ALA A 419 9.66 -35.77 9.55
CA ALA A 419 9.68 -37.08 8.89
C ALA A 419 8.95 -38.15 9.72
N LEU A 420 9.11 -38.13 11.06
CA LEU A 420 8.38 -39.04 11.96
C LEU A 420 6.86 -38.81 11.96
N LYS A 421 6.41 -37.59 11.65
CA LYS A 421 4.99 -37.25 11.54
C LYS A 421 4.36 -37.59 10.20
N LYS A 422 5.15 -37.97 9.20
CA LYS A 422 4.68 -38.18 7.82
C LYS A 422 3.62 -39.30 7.71
N ASP A 423 3.79 -40.38 8.47
CA ASP A 423 2.84 -41.49 8.48
C ASP A 423 1.55 -41.14 9.25
N GLU A 424 1.65 -40.31 10.30
CA GLU A 424 0.48 -39.84 11.08
C GLU A 424 -0.43 -38.91 10.28
N VAL A 425 0.12 -38.15 9.34
CA VAL A 425 -0.62 -37.19 8.51
C VAL A 425 -1.06 -37.76 7.16
N SER A 426 -0.64 -39.00 6.85
CA SER A 426 -1.06 -39.73 5.65
C SER A 426 -2.57 -40.00 5.68
N GLY A 427 -3.29 -39.57 4.65
CA GLY A 427 -4.75 -39.71 4.57
C GLY A 427 -5.56 -38.62 5.28
N MET A 428 -4.92 -37.60 5.86
CA MET A 428 -5.64 -36.41 6.33
C MET A 428 -6.28 -35.66 5.14
N PRO A 429 -7.42 -34.97 5.36
CA PRO A 429 -8.07 -34.19 4.32
C PRO A 429 -7.14 -33.12 3.74
N SER A 430 -7.25 -32.88 2.43
CA SER A 430 -6.52 -31.80 1.75
C SER A 430 -7.09 -30.41 2.01
N HIS A 431 -8.28 -30.32 2.59
CA HIS A 431 -9.04 -29.10 2.85
C HIS A 431 -9.52 -29.03 4.32
N PRO A 432 -9.69 -27.83 4.90
CA PRO A 432 -9.51 -26.54 4.24
C PRO A 432 -8.03 -26.22 3.98
N GLN A 433 -7.73 -25.53 2.89
CA GLN A 433 -6.43 -24.90 2.72
C GLN A 433 -6.55 -23.44 3.14
N ILE A 434 -5.69 -23.00 4.05
CA ILE A 434 -5.73 -21.66 4.61
C ILE A 434 -4.47 -20.93 4.16
N LEU A 435 -4.64 -19.95 3.27
CA LEU A 435 -3.58 -19.07 2.80
C LEU A 435 -3.68 -17.72 3.52
N PHE A 436 -2.67 -17.40 4.31
CA PHE A 436 -2.58 -16.12 4.99
C PHE A 436 -1.98 -15.07 4.04
N LEU A 437 -2.82 -14.22 3.44
CA LEU A 437 -2.36 -13.18 2.52
C LEU A 437 -1.83 -11.95 3.28
N GLY A 438 -2.29 -11.74 4.51
CA GLY A 438 -1.78 -10.71 5.41
C GLY A 438 -2.07 -11.04 6.87
N THR A 439 -1.13 -10.68 7.73
CA THR A 439 -1.07 -11.14 9.13
C THR A 439 -0.81 -10.02 10.13
N ALA A 440 -0.86 -8.76 9.73
CA ALA A 440 -0.60 -7.61 10.57
C ALA A 440 -1.84 -6.82 10.97
N SER A 441 -1.71 -6.13 12.09
CA SER A 441 -2.68 -5.16 12.59
C SER A 441 -2.39 -3.72 12.17
N ALA A 442 -3.47 -2.99 11.91
CA ALA A 442 -3.61 -1.55 11.68
C ALA A 442 -2.95 -0.97 10.42
N ILE A 443 -1.65 -1.22 10.23
CA ILE A 443 -0.86 -0.59 9.16
C ILE A 443 -0.02 -1.67 8.46
N PRO A 444 0.03 -1.70 7.11
CA PRO A 444 0.88 -2.63 6.39
C PRO A 444 2.35 -2.28 6.63
N GLY A 445 3.12 -3.27 7.04
CA GLY A 445 4.57 -3.19 7.20
C GLY A 445 5.27 -3.88 6.04
N LYS A 446 6.59 -3.70 5.95
CA LYS A 446 7.37 -4.38 4.90
C LYS A 446 7.27 -5.91 5.00
N ASP A 447 7.34 -6.45 6.22
CA ASP A 447 7.38 -7.89 6.48
C ASP A 447 5.97 -8.52 6.51
N ARG A 448 4.94 -7.75 6.91
CA ARG A 448 3.55 -8.23 7.06
C ARG A 448 2.53 -7.25 6.53
N ASN A 449 1.62 -7.72 5.67
CA ASN A 449 0.46 -6.99 5.18
C ASN A 449 -0.70 -7.03 6.18
N VAL A 450 -1.67 -6.13 6.02
CA VAL A 450 -2.91 -6.14 6.81
C VAL A 450 -3.80 -7.35 6.51
N SER A 451 -4.71 -7.66 7.43
CA SER A 451 -5.56 -8.87 7.46
C SER A 451 -6.22 -9.23 6.13
N ALA A 452 -5.89 -10.43 5.65
CA ALA A 452 -6.63 -11.13 4.60
C ALA A 452 -6.27 -12.62 4.64
N ILE A 453 -7.26 -13.49 4.72
CA ILE A 453 -7.05 -14.93 4.86
C ILE A 453 -7.96 -15.68 3.88
N LEU A 454 -7.37 -16.32 2.89
CA LEU A 454 -8.10 -17.11 1.90
C LEU A 454 -8.26 -18.55 2.40
N VAL A 455 -9.50 -18.98 2.60
CA VAL A 455 -9.87 -20.34 2.99
C VAL A 455 -10.44 -21.05 1.76
N ASN A 456 -9.65 -21.92 1.15
CA ASN A 456 -10.16 -22.85 0.13
C ASN A 456 -10.90 -23.96 0.86
N VAL A 457 -12.22 -24.00 0.68
CA VAL A 457 -13.10 -25.01 1.27
C VAL A 457 -13.09 -26.28 0.42
N SER A 458 -12.93 -26.12 -0.90
CA SER A 458 -12.68 -27.17 -1.89
C SER A 458 -11.82 -26.62 -3.04
N GLU A 459 -11.53 -27.44 -4.05
CA GLU A 459 -10.72 -27.03 -5.22
C GLU A 459 -11.35 -25.88 -6.04
N ASP A 460 -12.68 -25.78 -5.98
CA ASP A 460 -13.48 -24.86 -6.80
C ASP A 460 -14.12 -23.73 -5.98
N MET A 461 -13.93 -23.71 -4.67
CA MET A 461 -14.58 -22.71 -3.82
C MET A 461 -13.67 -22.21 -2.71
N SER A 462 -13.58 -20.88 -2.65
CA SER A 462 -12.86 -20.16 -1.61
C SER A 462 -13.74 -19.14 -0.90
N ILE A 463 -13.46 -18.93 0.38
CA ILE A 463 -13.99 -17.85 1.22
C ILE A 463 -12.81 -17.00 1.67
N LEU A 464 -12.94 -15.68 1.57
CA LEU A 464 -11.93 -14.76 2.09
C LEU A 464 -12.42 -14.18 3.43
N LEU A 465 -11.60 -14.32 4.47
CA LEU A 465 -11.83 -13.72 5.79
C LEU A 465 -11.01 -12.44 5.89
N ASP A 466 -11.72 -11.32 5.96
CA ASP A 466 -11.24 -9.94 5.79
C ASP A 466 -10.51 -9.70 4.46
N CYS A 467 -10.51 -8.44 4.03
CA CYS A 467 -9.98 -8.00 2.74
C CYS A 467 -9.25 -6.66 2.89
N GLY A 468 -8.19 -6.66 3.67
CA GLY A 468 -7.34 -5.49 3.88
C GLY A 468 -6.67 -4.98 2.60
N GLU A 469 -6.13 -3.76 2.67
CA GLU A 469 -5.42 -3.14 1.55
C GLU A 469 -4.31 -4.05 0.99
N GLY A 470 -4.26 -4.20 -0.33
CA GLY A 470 -3.24 -5.01 -1.01
C GLY A 470 -3.55 -6.50 -1.07
N THR A 471 -4.75 -6.95 -0.70
CA THR A 471 -5.15 -8.37 -0.78
C THR A 471 -4.94 -8.96 -2.18
N PHE A 472 -5.36 -8.26 -3.23
CA PHE A 472 -5.11 -8.68 -4.61
C PHE A 472 -3.60 -8.75 -4.94
N ASN A 473 -2.82 -7.78 -4.47
CA ASN A 473 -1.37 -7.76 -4.69
C ASN A 473 -0.71 -9.00 -4.10
N GLN A 474 -1.15 -9.44 -2.92
CA GLN A 474 -0.66 -10.64 -2.24
C GLN A 474 -1.08 -11.93 -2.99
N LEU A 475 -2.29 -11.97 -3.56
CA LEU A 475 -2.72 -13.09 -4.42
C LEU A 475 -1.81 -13.22 -5.65
N VAL A 476 -1.51 -12.11 -6.34
CA VAL A 476 -0.63 -12.11 -7.51
C VAL A 476 0.79 -12.55 -7.14
N ARG A 477 1.32 -12.09 -6.00
CA ARG A 477 2.64 -12.52 -5.50
C ARG A 477 2.72 -14.01 -5.18
N PHE A 478 1.63 -14.58 -4.65
CA PHE A 478 1.60 -16.00 -4.31
C PHE A 478 1.39 -16.89 -5.53
N TYR A 479 0.39 -16.57 -6.35
CA TYR A 479 -0.09 -17.43 -7.42
C TYR A 479 0.49 -17.10 -8.81
N GLY A 480 0.97 -15.88 -9.02
CA GLY A 480 1.10 -15.30 -10.36
C GLY A 480 -0.24 -14.74 -10.85
N LEU A 481 -0.21 -13.86 -11.85
CA LEU A 481 -1.39 -13.12 -12.33
C LEU A 481 -2.47 -14.05 -12.90
N GLU A 482 -2.08 -15.02 -13.72
CA GLU A 482 -3.02 -15.95 -14.36
C GLU A 482 -3.76 -16.82 -13.33
N ARG A 483 -3.02 -17.43 -12.41
CA ARG A 483 -3.62 -18.26 -11.36
C ARG A 483 -4.39 -17.42 -10.34
N ALA A 484 -3.96 -16.20 -10.04
CA ALA A 484 -4.73 -15.28 -9.20
C ALA A 484 -6.11 -14.97 -9.81
N ARG A 485 -6.21 -14.80 -11.15
CA ARG A 485 -7.51 -14.66 -11.84
C ARG A 485 -8.40 -15.89 -11.62
N ASN A 486 -7.85 -17.10 -11.74
CA ASN A 486 -8.59 -18.33 -11.47
C ASN A 486 -9.06 -18.45 -10.01
N VAL A 487 -8.27 -17.96 -9.05
CA VAL A 487 -8.69 -17.90 -7.64
C VAL A 487 -9.81 -16.89 -7.44
N LEU A 488 -9.74 -15.72 -8.09
CA LEU A 488 -10.79 -14.70 -8.01
C LEU A 488 -12.13 -15.20 -8.57
N THR A 489 -12.12 -16.01 -9.63
CA THR A 489 -13.38 -16.56 -10.18
C THR A 489 -14.04 -17.59 -9.28
N ARG A 490 -13.25 -18.35 -8.52
CA ARG A 490 -13.70 -19.33 -7.52
C ARG A 490 -14.07 -18.73 -6.16
N LEU A 491 -13.62 -17.50 -5.89
CA LEU A 491 -13.98 -16.75 -4.69
C LEU A 491 -15.49 -16.52 -4.67
N SER A 492 -16.15 -17.14 -3.70
CA SER A 492 -17.62 -17.18 -3.61
C SER A 492 -18.17 -16.29 -2.49
N CYS A 493 -17.36 -16.02 -1.47
CA CYS A 493 -17.74 -15.16 -0.34
C CYS A 493 -16.54 -14.39 0.21
N ILE A 494 -16.76 -13.14 0.59
CA ILE A 494 -15.90 -12.36 1.48
C ILE A 494 -16.67 -12.13 2.78
N PHE A 495 -16.11 -12.55 3.91
CA PHE A 495 -16.56 -12.18 5.23
C PHE A 495 -15.72 -11.01 5.74
N VAL A 496 -16.35 -9.92 6.14
CA VAL A 496 -15.69 -8.78 6.80
C VAL A 496 -16.10 -8.78 8.27
N SER A 497 -15.12 -8.92 9.16
CA SER A 497 -15.31 -9.00 10.61
C SER A 497 -15.88 -7.69 11.18
N HIS A 498 -15.31 -6.57 10.77
CA HIS A 498 -15.68 -5.23 11.23
C HIS A 498 -15.13 -4.15 10.28
N LEU A 499 -15.34 -2.87 10.59
CA LEU A 499 -15.09 -1.78 9.65
C LEU A 499 -13.75 -1.05 9.82
N HIS A 500 -12.83 -1.48 10.68
CA HIS A 500 -11.51 -0.87 10.67
C HIS A 500 -10.82 -1.08 9.31
N ALA A 501 -10.07 -0.06 8.89
CA ALA A 501 -9.55 0.08 7.53
C ALA A 501 -8.69 -1.11 7.07
N ASP A 502 -7.92 -1.68 7.99
CA ASP A 502 -7.04 -2.83 7.79
C ASP A 502 -7.78 -4.15 7.46
N HIS A 503 -9.11 -4.20 7.56
CA HIS A 503 -9.89 -5.41 7.29
C HIS A 503 -10.75 -5.34 6.01
N HIS A 504 -10.84 -4.20 5.32
CA HIS A 504 -11.74 -4.11 4.15
C HIS A 504 -11.32 -3.17 3.02
N LEU A 505 -10.27 -2.35 3.18
CA LEU A 505 -9.90 -1.40 2.13
C LEU A 505 -9.49 -2.05 0.79
N GLY A 506 -9.12 -3.33 0.77
CA GLY A 506 -8.85 -4.07 -0.48
C GLY A 506 -10.10 -4.52 -1.24
N LEU A 507 -11.31 -4.37 -0.66
CA LEU A 507 -12.55 -4.92 -1.22
C LEU A 507 -12.88 -4.34 -2.60
N VAL A 508 -12.73 -3.03 -2.79
CA VAL A 508 -13.01 -2.37 -4.08
C VAL A 508 -12.10 -2.92 -5.17
N LYS A 509 -10.80 -3.05 -4.89
CA LYS A 509 -9.83 -3.60 -5.85
C LYS A 509 -10.12 -5.07 -6.15
N VAL A 510 -10.39 -5.90 -5.14
CA VAL A 510 -10.72 -7.32 -5.36
C VAL A 510 -11.97 -7.49 -6.22
N LEU A 511 -13.01 -6.67 -6.03
CA LEU A 511 -14.22 -6.72 -6.87
C LEU A 511 -13.93 -6.36 -8.33
N LYS A 512 -13.15 -5.29 -8.58
CA LYS A 512 -12.79 -4.86 -9.93
C LYS A 512 -11.86 -5.86 -10.63
N GLU A 513 -10.86 -6.38 -9.93
CA GLU A 513 -9.95 -7.40 -10.47
C GLU A 513 -10.68 -8.73 -10.72
N ARG A 514 -11.66 -9.07 -9.87
CA ARG A 514 -12.55 -10.22 -10.12
C ARG A 514 -13.39 -9.98 -11.37
N GLN A 515 -14.00 -8.81 -11.54
CA GLN A 515 -14.74 -8.48 -12.77
C GLN A 515 -13.86 -8.66 -14.02
N ALA A 516 -12.64 -8.10 -14.01
CA ALA A 516 -11.69 -8.25 -15.09
C ALA A 516 -11.27 -9.72 -15.32
N ALA A 517 -11.14 -10.52 -14.26
CA ALA A 517 -10.83 -11.94 -14.38
C ALA A 517 -11.94 -12.72 -15.11
N PHE A 518 -13.22 -12.45 -14.81
CA PHE A 518 -14.35 -13.06 -15.50
C PHE A 518 -14.38 -12.69 -17.00
N GLU A 519 -14.15 -11.42 -17.31
CA GLU A 519 -14.10 -10.91 -18.68
C GLU A 519 -12.95 -11.56 -19.48
N VAL A 520 -11.73 -11.57 -18.93
CA VAL A 520 -10.55 -12.17 -19.56
C VAL A 520 -10.73 -13.66 -19.81
N LEU A 521 -11.41 -14.37 -18.90
CA LEU A 521 -11.68 -15.80 -19.01
C LEU A 521 -12.95 -16.12 -19.83
N GLY A 522 -13.67 -15.10 -20.31
CA GLY A 522 -14.86 -15.28 -21.15
C GLY A 522 -16.04 -15.95 -20.44
N ILE A 523 -16.13 -15.82 -19.11
CA ILE A 523 -17.19 -16.43 -18.30
C ILE A 523 -18.20 -15.37 -17.81
N PRO A 524 -19.50 -15.67 -17.75
CA PRO A 524 -20.50 -14.74 -17.25
C PRO A 524 -20.23 -14.32 -15.80
N TYR A 525 -20.27 -13.02 -15.53
CA TYR A 525 -20.01 -12.51 -14.19
C TYR A 525 -21.08 -12.96 -13.19
N GLU A 526 -20.65 -13.55 -12.08
CA GLU A 526 -21.52 -13.88 -10.96
C GLU A 526 -21.24 -12.94 -9.77
N PRO A 527 -22.23 -12.21 -9.24
CA PRO A 527 -22.03 -11.34 -8.08
C PRO A 527 -21.49 -12.08 -6.84
N LEU A 528 -20.44 -11.50 -6.25
CA LEU A 528 -19.76 -12.04 -5.07
C LEU A 528 -20.60 -11.85 -3.81
N LEU A 529 -20.72 -12.87 -2.94
CA LEU A 529 -21.35 -12.67 -1.64
C LEU A 529 -20.40 -11.87 -0.72
N VAL A 530 -20.89 -10.80 -0.14
CA VAL A 530 -20.16 -10.00 0.86
C VAL A 530 -20.96 -10.00 2.15
N VAL A 531 -20.49 -10.80 3.12
CA VAL A 531 -21.04 -10.89 4.48
C VAL A 531 -20.30 -9.84 5.32
N ALA A 532 -20.96 -8.74 5.64
CA ALA A 532 -20.31 -7.61 6.31
C ALA A 532 -21.25 -6.86 7.27
N PRO A 533 -20.72 -6.01 8.17
CA PRO A 533 -21.55 -5.12 8.97
C PRO A 533 -22.33 -4.12 8.09
N LYS A 534 -23.57 -3.80 8.48
CA LYS A 534 -24.50 -2.92 7.73
C LYS A 534 -23.94 -1.64 7.12
N PHE A 535 -23.01 -0.97 7.78
CA PHE A 535 -22.45 0.27 7.25
C PHE A 535 -21.52 0.07 6.03
N MET A 536 -21.10 -1.18 5.76
CA MET A 536 -20.37 -1.56 4.54
C MET A 536 -21.13 -1.16 3.28
N VAL A 537 -22.45 -1.34 3.23
CA VAL A 537 -23.26 -0.97 2.05
C VAL A 537 -23.18 0.51 1.75
N SER A 538 -23.24 1.36 2.80
CA SER A 538 -23.11 2.81 2.64
C SER A 538 -21.70 3.21 2.17
N TRP A 539 -20.67 2.55 2.67
CA TRP A 539 -19.29 2.75 2.22
C TRP A 539 -19.12 2.37 0.74
N MET A 540 -19.53 1.15 0.37
CA MET A 540 -19.41 0.63 -0.99
C MET A 540 -20.25 1.41 -2.00
N SER A 541 -21.48 1.79 -1.63
CA SER A 541 -22.33 2.63 -2.48
C SER A 541 -21.67 3.97 -2.77
N ARG A 542 -21.11 4.66 -1.75
CA ARG A 542 -20.45 5.94 -1.98
C ARG A 542 -19.16 5.80 -2.80
N CYS A 543 -18.37 4.73 -2.58
CA CYS A 543 -17.24 4.41 -3.45
C CYS A 543 -17.68 4.17 -4.90
N SER A 544 -18.81 3.47 -5.08
CA SER A 544 -19.37 3.16 -6.41
C SER A 544 -19.75 4.40 -7.20
N HIS A 545 -20.27 5.43 -6.52
CA HIS A 545 -20.63 6.70 -7.16
C HIS A 545 -19.41 7.60 -7.37
N ALA A 546 -18.43 7.56 -6.47
CA ALA A 546 -17.31 8.50 -6.49
C ALA A 546 -16.13 8.05 -7.38
N PHE A 547 -15.88 6.75 -7.52
CA PHE A 547 -14.64 6.23 -8.11
C PHE A 547 -14.86 5.15 -9.16
N ASP A 548 -15.31 3.96 -8.74
CA ASP A 548 -15.41 2.77 -9.58
C ASP A 548 -16.76 2.12 -9.37
N SER A 549 -17.52 1.90 -10.46
CA SER A 549 -18.79 1.19 -10.36
C SER A 549 -18.56 -0.24 -9.85
N VAL A 550 -19.06 -0.50 -8.63
CA VAL A 550 -18.94 -1.79 -7.93
C VAL A 550 -20.25 -2.30 -7.33
N ALA A 551 -21.32 -1.51 -7.35
CA ALA A 551 -22.60 -1.85 -6.71
C ALA A 551 -23.19 -3.18 -7.22
N GLU A 552 -23.10 -3.44 -8.54
CA GLU A 552 -23.61 -4.66 -9.17
C GLU A 552 -22.65 -5.87 -9.03
N LEU A 553 -21.44 -5.65 -8.50
CA LEU A 553 -20.41 -6.67 -8.41
C LEU A 553 -20.58 -7.60 -7.20
N PHE A 554 -21.45 -7.25 -6.24
CA PHE A 554 -21.64 -8.03 -5.03
C PHE A 554 -23.09 -8.09 -4.58
N LYS A 555 -23.40 -9.15 -3.84
CA LYS A 555 -24.63 -9.30 -3.06
C LYS A 555 -24.28 -9.18 -1.58
N TYR A 556 -24.93 -8.25 -0.90
CA TYR A 556 -24.71 -7.98 0.51
C TYR A 556 -25.52 -8.94 1.40
N VAL A 557 -24.89 -9.41 2.48
CA VAL A 557 -25.53 -10.16 3.57
C VAL A 557 -25.09 -9.53 4.90
N ASP A 558 -26.03 -9.26 5.80
CA ASP A 558 -25.72 -8.63 7.09
C ASP A 558 -25.13 -9.65 8.08
N ASN A 559 -23.98 -9.33 8.68
CA ASN A 559 -23.42 -10.15 9.76
C ASN A 559 -24.46 -10.42 10.86
N ALA A 560 -25.32 -9.45 11.19
CA ALA A 560 -26.34 -9.61 12.23
C ALA A 560 -27.46 -10.60 11.86
N SER A 561 -27.69 -10.89 10.57
CA SER A 561 -28.71 -11.86 10.14
C SER A 561 -28.23 -13.31 10.27
N LEU A 562 -26.94 -13.53 10.56
CA LEU A 562 -26.29 -14.84 10.62
C LEU A 562 -25.83 -15.25 12.03
N LEU A 563 -26.31 -14.58 13.08
CA LEU A 563 -25.86 -14.83 14.45
C LEU A 563 -26.04 -16.32 14.85
N TYR A 564 -24.99 -16.90 15.44
CA TYR A 564 -24.92 -18.33 15.74
C TYR A 564 -26.00 -18.84 16.71
N ASP A 565 -26.54 -17.96 17.55
CA ASP A 565 -27.50 -18.26 18.60
C ASP A 565 -28.96 -17.98 18.20
N GLN A 566 -29.23 -17.72 16.91
CA GLN A 566 -30.59 -17.59 16.41
C GLN A 566 -31.34 -18.92 16.46
N ALA A 567 -32.58 -18.89 16.95
CA ALA A 567 -33.42 -20.08 17.17
C ALA A 567 -33.85 -20.78 15.87
N SER A 568 -33.82 -20.10 14.72
CA SER A 568 -34.12 -20.71 13.42
C SER A 568 -33.31 -20.01 12.32
N PRO A 569 -32.76 -20.75 11.34
CA PRO A 569 -32.00 -20.15 10.25
C PRO A 569 -32.92 -19.31 9.36
N SER A 570 -32.51 -18.07 9.08
CA SER A 570 -33.18 -17.21 8.11
C SER A 570 -33.13 -17.82 6.69
N ALA A 571 -34.07 -17.44 5.83
CA ALA A 571 -34.02 -17.85 4.41
C ALA A 571 -32.71 -17.42 3.73
N GLU A 572 -32.20 -16.24 4.08
CA GLU A 572 -30.90 -15.72 3.64
C GLU A 572 -29.74 -16.63 4.07
N LYS A 573 -29.75 -17.11 5.33
CA LYS A 573 -28.75 -18.08 5.81
C LYS A 573 -28.83 -19.39 5.03
N LEU A 574 -30.04 -19.91 4.79
CA LEU A 574 -30.20 -21.17 4.03
C LEU A 574 -29.70 -21.05 2.58
N GLU A 575 -29.98 -19.94 1.89
CA GLU A 575 -29.46 -19.66 0.55
C GLU A 575 -27.92 -19.57 0.55
N LEU A 576 -27.36 -18.88 1.54
CA LEU A 576 -25.91 -18.77 1.72
C LEU A 576 -25.25 -20.14 1.94
N LEU A 577 -25.81 -20.97 2.82
CA LEU A 577 -25.27 -22.31 3.11
C LEU A 577 -25.28 -23.20 1.87
N GLN A 578 -26.39 -23.18 1.12
CA GLN A 578 -26.50 -23.92 -0.13
C GLN A 578 -25.47 -23.45 -1.16
N LYS A 579 -25.29 -22.13 -1.32
CA LYS A 579 -24.32 -21.56 -2.25
C LYS A 579 -22.88 -21.88 -1.86
N LEU A 580 -22.57 -21.85 -0.56
CA LEU A 580 -21.22 -22.10 -0.05
C LEU A 580 -20.94 -23.58 0.26
N LYS A 581 -21.89 -24.51 0.03
CA LYS A 581 -21.73 -25.94 0.36
C LYS A 581 -21.24 -26.15 1.80
N LEU A 582 -21.81 -25.36 2.72
CA LEU A 582 -21.49 -25.39 4.14
C LEU A 582 -22.68 -25.96 4.90
N LYS A 583 -22.37 -26.77 5.92
CA LYS A 583 -23.36 -27.23 6.89
C LYS A 583 -23.79 -26.10 7.82
N ASP A 584 -22.87 -25.22 8.19
CA ASP A 584 -23.17 -24.04 9.00
C ASP A 584 -22.21 -22.87 8.72
N PHE A 585 -22.74 -21.66 8.89
CA PHE A 585 -22.08 -20.36 8.79
C PHE A 585 -22.73 -19.49 9.86
N GLY A 586 -22.02 -19.23 10.95
CA GLY A 586 -22.54 -18.51 12.11
C GLY A 586 -21.65 -17.34 12.47
N THR A 587 -22.21 -16.14 12.59
CA THR A 587 -21.49 -14.97 13.10
C THR A 587 -21.66 -14.85 14.61
N VAL A 588 -20.70 -14.20 15.26
CA VAL A 588 -20.69 -14.01 16.71
C VAL A 588 -20.34 -12.57 16.99
N LEU A 589 -21.13 -11.85 17.79
CA LEU A 589 -20.72 -10.53 18.26
C LEU A 589 -19.52 -10.67 19.20
N VAL A 590 -18.45 -9.93 18.90
CA VAL A 590 -17.19 -9.97 19.66
C VAL A 590 -16.86 -8.63 20.32
N LEU A 591 -15.88 -8.64 21.23
CA LEU A 591 -15.59 -7.53 22.14
C LEU A 591 -14.49 -6.62 21.55
N HIS A 592 -14.87 -5.74 20.62
CA HIS A 592 -13.95 -4.81 19.97
C HIS A 592 -14.58 -3.43 19.71
N CYS A 593 -14.99 -3.15 18.47
CA CYS A 593 -15.80 -2.00 18.12
C CYS A 593 -17.28 -2.38 18.03
N LYS A 594 -18.16 -1.39 17.89
CA LYS A 594 -19.58 -1.66 17.63
C LYS A 594 -19.72 -2.43 16.33
N ASN A 595 -20.56 -3.47 16.33
CA ASN A 595 -20.77 -4.36 15.18
C ASN A 595 -19.46 -5.02 14.69
N ALA A 596 -18.65 -5.52 15.62
CA ALA A 596 -17.54 -6.42 15.33
C ALA A 596 -17.98 -7.87 15.49
N TYR A 597 -17.53 -8.73 14.57
CA TYR A 597 -17.95 -10.12 14.50
C TYR A 597 -16.77 -11.09 14.33
N GLY A 598 -16.84 -12.20 15.04
CA GLY A 598 -16.19 -13.46 14.66
C GLY A 598 -17.12 -14.32 13.82
N VAL A 599 -16.60 -15.40 13.23
CA VAL A 599 -17.37 -16.32 12.39
C VAL A 599 -16.97 -17.78 12.62
N THR A 600 -17.93 -18.67 12.58
CA THR A 600 -17.75 -20.13 12.59
C THR A 600 -18.25 -20.72 11.26
N LEU A 601 -17.41 -21.52 10.61
CA LEU A 601 -17.69 -22.20 9.36
C LEU A 601 -17.64 -23.71 9.62
N THR A 602 -18.68 -24.44 9.22
CA THR A 602 -18.70 -25.90 9.27
C THR A 602 -18.94 -26.44 7.87
N ALA A 603 -17.97 -27.15 7.31
CA ALA A 603 -18.11 -27.76 5.99
C ALA A 603 -19.00 -28.99 6.02
N GLU A 604 -19.61 -29.31 4.88
CA GLU A 604 -20.36 -30.57 4.69
C GLU A 604 -19.48 -31.81 4.90
N THR A 605 -18.18 -31.69 4.63
CA THR A 605 -17.18 -32.75 4.85
C THR A 605 -16.81 -32.96 6.32
N GLY A 606 -17.31 -32.09 7.22
CA GLY A 606 -17.26 -32.31 8.67
C GLY A 606 -16.24 -31.47 9.45
N TRP A 607 -15.33 -30.75 8.79
CA TRP A 607 -14.42 -29.85 9.51
C TRP A 607 -15.11 -28.55 9.95
N LYS A 608 -14.63 -27.97 11.04
CA LYS A 608 -15.09 -26.70 11.62
C LYS A 608 -13.95 -25.72 11.84
N LEU A 609 -14.07 -24.51 11.29
CA LEU A 609 -13.14 -23.40 11.45
C LEU A 609 -13.82 -22.25 12.19
N THR A 610 -13.12 -21.63 13.15
CA THR A 610 -13.56 -20.39 13.79
C THR A 610 -12.54 -19.30 13.51
N TYR A 611 -12.99 -18.10 13.14
CA TYR A 611 -12.17 -16.90 13.02
C TYR A 611 -12.68 -15.83 13.98
N SER A 612 -11.77 -15.24 14.76
CA SER A 612 -12.14 -14.30 15.82
C SER A 612 -12.57 -12.93 15.31
N GLY A 613 -12.05 -12.49 14.16
CA GLY A 613 -11.90 -11.05 13.89
C GLY A 613 -11.03 -10.39 14.96
N ASP A 614 -11.18 -9.09 15.15
CA ASP A 614 -10.55 -8.38 16.28
C ASP A 614 -11.42 -8.48 17.51
N THR A 615 -10.83 -8.85 18.65
CA THR A 615 -11.57 -9.02 19.90
C THR A 615 -10.66 -9.15 21.13
N MET A 616 -11.13 -8.62 22.26
CA MET A 616 -10.76 -9.14 23.58
C MET A 616 -11.27 -10.60 23.74
N PRO A 617 -10.75 -11.39 24.70
CA PRO A 617 -11.29 -12.72 24.98
C PRO A 617 -12.82 -12.71 25.13
N CYS A 618 -13.50 -13.55 24.34
CA CYS A 618 -14.95 -13.50 24.18
C CYS A 618 -15.59 -14.87 24.42
N ASP A 619 -16.40 -14.99 25.48
CA ASP A 619 -17.07 -16.25 25.84
C ASP A 619 -18.12 -16.69 24.81
N ALA A 620 -18.76 -15.75 24.12
CA ALA A 620 -19.69 -16.07 23.04
C ALA A 620 -18.96 -16.75 21.87
N LEU A 621 -17.75 -16.28 21.52
CA LEU A 621 -16.91 -16.90 20.50
C LEU A 621 -16.49 -18.31 20.92
N ILE A 622 -16.06 -18.48 22.17
CA ILE A 622 -15.72 -19.79 22.76
C ILE A 622 -16.88 -20.77 22.62
N LYS A 623 -18.11 -20.34 22.97
CA LYS A 623 -19.31 -21.18 22.89
C LYS A 623 -19.66 -21.55 21.45
N ALA A 624 -19.66 -20.57 20.54
CA ALA A 624 -19.98 -20.79 19.12
C ALA A 624 -18.94 -21.71 18.45
N GLY A 625 -17.66 -21.45 18.71
CA GLY A 625 -16.53 -22.16 18.14
C GLY A 625 -16.23 -23.50 18.80
N LYS A 626 -17.00 -23.94 19.80
CA LYS A 626 -16.72 -25.15 20.58
C LYS A 626 -16.37 -26.33 19.68
N GLY A 627 -15.23 -26.98 19.96
CA GLY A 627 -14.74 -28.16 19.25
C GLY A 627 -14.24 -27.90 17.83
N SER A 628 -13.95 -26.64 17.45
CA SER A 628 -13.36 -26.31 16.15
C SER A 628 -12.08 -27.11 15.89
N ASP A 629 -11.92 -27.59 14.66
CA ASP A 629 -10.65 -28.18 14.22
C ASP A 629 -9.56 -27.11 14.18
N ILE A 630 -9.90 -25.92 13.72
CA ILE A 630 -8.99 -24.78 13.60
C ILE A 630 -9.66 -23.54 14.15
N LEU A 631 -9.02 -22.90 15.13
CA LEU A 631 -9.30 -21.54 15.54
C LEU A 631 -8.23 -20.62 14.95
N ILE A 632 -8.62 -19.64 14.15
CA ILE A 632 -7.77 -18.52 13.75
C ILE A 632 -8.11 -17.36 14.70
N HIS A 633 -7.16 -16.96 15.54
CA HIS A 633 -7.38 -15.93 16.55
C HIS A 633 -6.39 -14.76 16.40
N GLU A 634 -6.88 -13.54 16.57
CA GLU A 634 -6.03 -12.36 16.67
C GLU A 634 -5.13 -12.43 17.92
N ALA A 635 -3.88 -12.01 17.78
CA ALA A 635 -2.90 -11.95 18.86
C ALA A 635 -2.11 -10.64 18.77
N THR A 636 -2.85 -9.52 18.73
CA THR A 636 -2.28 -8.21 18.41
C THR A 636 -1.22 -7.76 19.41
N MET A 637 -1.43 -8.06 20.70
CA MET A 637 -0.58 -7.57 21.79
C MET A 637 0.31 -8.67 22.39
N GLU A 638 1.47 -8.26 22.87
CA GLU A 638 2.29 -9.10 23.76
C GLU A 638 1.69 -9.15 25.17
N ASP A 639 2.04 -10.19 25.92
CA ASP A 639 1.52 -10.42 27.27
C ASP A 639 1.89 -9.30 28.26
N ASP A 640 3.01 -8.60 28.07
CA ASP A 640 3.41 -7.45 28.89
C ASP A 640 2.59 -6.17 28.59
N LEU A 641 1.85 -6.17 27.48
CA LEU A 641 0.99 -5.08 27.01
C LEU A 641 -0.50 -5.32 27.31
N ALA A 642 -0.84 -6.18 28.28
CA ALA A 642 -2.23 -6.51 28.63
C ALA A 642 -3.12 -5.28 28.91
N GLU A 643 -2.57 -4.23 29.54
CA GLU A 643 -3.30 -2.96 29.75
C GLU A 643 -3.57 -2.22 28.43
N GLU A 644 -2.60 -2.20 27.51
CA GLU A 644 -2.76 -1.60 26.18
C GLU A 644 -3.75 -2.41 25.34
N ALA A 645 -3.75 -3.74 25.51
CA ALA A 645 -4.70 -4.67 24.89
C ALA A 645 -6.14 -4.36 25.31
N ILE A 646 -6.41 -4.15 26.60
CA ILE A 646 -7.73 -3.73 27.09
C ILE A 646 -8.15 -2.38 26.49
N ILE A 647 -7.25 -1.38 26.48
CA ILE A 647 -7.55 -0.03 25.99
C ILE A 647 -7.87 -0.02 24.50
N LYS A 648 -7.14 -0.84 23.72
CA LYS A 648 -7.31 -0.98 22.28
C LYS A 648 -8.25 -2.11 21.88
N THR A 649 -8.83 -2.79 22.86
CA THR A 649 -9.81 -3.87 22.71
C THR A 649 -9.30 -5.04 21.84
N HIS A 650 -8.08 -5.49 22.10
CA HIS A 650 -7.43 -6.62 21.41
C HIS A 650 -6.96 -7.69 22.39
N SER A 651 -6.67 -8.88 21.88
CA SER A 651 -6.11 -9.98 22.69
C SER A 651 -4.59 -9.92 22.78
N THR A 652 -4.08 -10.33 23.94
CA THR A 652 -2.67 -10.75 24.07
C THR A 652 -2.47 -12.17 23.53
N THR A 653 -1.22 -12.55 23.30
CA THR A 653 -0.86 -13.90 22.83
C THR A 653 -1.38 -15.00 23.77
N SER A 654 -1.12 -14.89 25.07
CA SER A 654 -1.59 -15.90 26.05
C SER A 654 -3.11 -15.92 26.18
N GLN A 655 -3.77 -14.77 26.04
CA GLN A 655 -5.23 -14.70 26.04
C GLN A 655 -5.86 -15.40 24.83
N ALA A 656 -5.30 -15.20 23.62
CA ALA A 656 -5.76 -15.88 22.41
C ALA A 656 -5.60 -17.42 22.53
N ILE A 657 -4.49 -17.87 23.11
CA ILE A 657 -4.23 -19.30 23.36
C ILE A 657 -5.23 -19.86 24.40
N ASP A 658 -5.52 -19.12 25.47
CA ASP A 658 -6.52 -19.53 26.47
C ASP A 658 -7.93 -19.64 25.87
N VAL A 659 -8.31 -18.71 24.99
CA VAL A 659 -9.57 -18.80 24.22
C VAL A 659 -9.62 -20.11 23.43
N GLY A 660 -8.55 -20.46 22.70
CA GLY A 660 -8.47 -21.73 21.96
C GLY A 660 -8.62 -22.95 22.86
N LYS A 661 -7.95 -22.94 24.02
CA LYS A 661 -8.06 -24.03 25.00
C LYS A 661 -9.48 -24.18 25.56
N ARG A 662 -10.11 -23.08 25.96
CA ARG A 662 -11.48 -23.06 26.50
C ARG A 662 -12.53 -23.39 25.44
N MET A 663 -12.24 -23.08 24.17
CA MET A 663 -13.04 -23.50 23.01
C MET A 663 -12.92 -24.99 22.72
N GLU A 664 -11.99 -25.71 23.37
CA GLU A 664 -11.63 -27.09 23.01
C GLU A 664 -11.25 -27.19 21.52
N ALA A 665 -10.61 -26.13 20.99
CA ALA A 665 -10.15 -26.11 19.60
C ALA A 665 -8.98 -27.10 19.44
N LYS A 666 -9.00 -27.92 18.38
CA LYS A 666 -7.93 -28.90 18.12
C LYS A 666 -6.61 -28.21 17.81
N PHE A 667 -6.67 -27.07 17.12
CA PHE A 667 -5.50 -26.24 16.81
C PHE A 667 -5.83 -24.75 16.81
N THR A 668 -4.92 -23.91 17.30
CA THR A 668 -5.04 -22.43 17.30
C THR A 668 -3.94 -21.80 16.45
N LEU A 669 -4.32 -21.09 15.38
CA LEU A 669 -3.46 -20.27 14.55
C LEU A 669 -3.57 -18.81 14.98
N LEU A 670 -2.45 -18.23 15.40
CA LEU A 670 -2.36 -16.83 15.79
C LEU A 670 -2.05 -15.95 14.57
N THR A 671 -2.74 -14.83 14.45
CA THR A 671 -2.55 -13.85 13.37
C THR A 671 -2.76 -12.42 13.89
N HIS A 672 -2.80 -11.45 12.98
CA HIS A 672 -3.09 -10.05 13.27
C HIS A 672 -2.11 -9.41 14.26
N PHE A 673 -0.82 -9.64 14.04
CA PHE A 673 0.24 -9.19 14.94
C PHE A 673 0.51 -7.69 14.81
N SER A 674 0.85 -7.04 15.91
CA SER A 674 1.38 -5.68 15.86
C SER A 674 2.69 -5.61 15.06
N GLN A 675 2.84 -4.56 14.24
CA GLN A 675 4.09 -4.27 13.51
C GLN A 675 5.31 -4.05 14.41
N ARG A 676 5.13 -3.89 15.74
CA ARG A 676 6.25 -3.85 16.69
C ARG A 676 7.09 -5.13 16.64
N TYR A 677 6.47 -6.26 16.27
CA TYR A 677 7.03 -7.62 16.37
C TYR A 677 6.92 -8.33 15.02
N ALA A 678 7.33 -7.62 13.96
CA ALA A 678 6.97 -7.93 12.59
C ALA A 678 7.51 -9.28 12.07
N LYS A 679 8.51 -9.92 12.70
CA LYS A 679 9.04 -11.20 12.22
C LYS A 679 8.44 -12.40 12.97
N LEU A 680 8.67 -12.51 14.27
CA LEU A 680 8.19 -13.64 15.09
C LEU A 680 7.68 -13.10 16.44
N PRO A 681 6.42 -13.36 16.82
CA PRO A 681 5.92 -12.95 18.13
C PRO A 681 6.56 -13.76 19.28
N LEU A 682 6.65 -13.14 20.47
CA LEU A 682 7.10 -13.82 21.68
C LEU A 682 6.01 -14.80 22.16
N ILE A 683 6.31 -16.11 22.07
CA ILE A 683 5.43 -17.16 22.61
C ILE A 683 6.14 -17.89 23.76
N SER A 684 5.40 -18.10 24.84
CA SER A 684 5.84 -18.86 26.00
C SER A 684 6.03 -20.34 25.67
N ASP A 685 7.12 -20.92 26.18
CA ASP A 685 7.44 -22.34 25.99
C ASP A 685 6.45 -23.29 26.66
N LYS A 686 5.52 -22.76 27.46
CA LYS A 686 4.45 -23.54 28.10
C LYS A 686 3.32 -23.93 27.14
N PHE A 687 3.22 -23.29 25.97
CA PHE A 687 2.08 -23.44 25.06
C PHE A 687 2.44 -24.17 23.75
N HIS A 688 3.21 -25.26 23.86
CA HIS A 688 3.60 -26.09 22.71
C HIS A 688 2.61 -27.24 22.47
N GLY A 689 2.33 -27.54 21.20
CA GLY A 689 1.61 -28.75 20.77
C GLY A 689 0.35 -28.54 19.92
N SER A 690 -0.40 -27.45 20.13
CA SER A 690 -1.63 -27.14 19.38
C SER A 690 -1.76 -25.67 18.98
N VAL A 691 -0.64 -24.95 18.93
CA VAL A 691 -0.57 -23.52 18.59
C VAL A 691 0.44 -23.30 17.48
N GLY A 692 0.10 -22.44 16.52
CA GLY A 692 0.98 -21.98 15.45
C GLY A 692 0.87 -20.48 15.21
N CYS A 693 1.87 -19.89 14.54
CA CYS A 693 1.84 -18.48 14.13
C CYS A 693 1.74 -18.36 12.62
N ALA A 694 0.81 -17.51 12.17
CA ALA A 694 0.67 -17.17 10.78
C ALA A 694 1.81 -16.27 10.29
N PHE A 695 2.19 -16.43 9.03
CA PHE A 695 3.05 -15.53 8.29
C PHE A 695 2.35 -15.17 6.97
N ASP A 696 2.66 -14.00 6.41
CA ASP A 696 2.23 -13.70 5.05
C ASP A 696 2.71 -14.82 4.11
N HIS A 697 1.84 -15.24 3.20
CA HIS A 697 2.03 -16.33 2.23
C HIS A 697 2.25 -17.72 2.86
N MET A 698 1.87 -17.92 4.12
CA MET A 698 1.80 -19.24 4.74
C MET A 698 0.56 -19.98 4.25
N LEU A 699 0.77 -21.21 3.75
CA LEU A 699 -0.30 -22.12 3.32
C LEU A 699 -0.40 -23.27 4.33
N VAL A 700 -1.56 -23.41 4.98
CA VAL A 700 -1.79 -24.43 6.00
C VAL A 700 -2.89 -25.38 5.57
N ARG A 701 -2.64 -26.68 5.70
CA ARG A 701 -3.60 -27.78 5.50
C ARG A 701 -3.75 -28.56 6.80
N PRO A 702 -4.79 -29.40 6.95
CA PRO A 702 -4.93 -30.26 8.12
C PRO A 702 -3.68 -31.10 8.42
N SER A 703 -3.03 -31.63 7.37
CA SER A 703 -1.78 -32.39 7.47
C SER A 703 -0.59 -31.59 8.02
N ASP A 704 -0.62 -30.26 7.94
CA ASP A 704 0.47 -29.41 8.38
C ASP A 704 0.36 -29.06 9.88
N LEU A 705 -0.84 -29.14 10.47
CA LEU A 705 -1.10 -28.70 11.85
C LEU A 705 -0.17 -29.36 12.88
N PRO A 706 0.08 -30.69 12.85
CA PRO A 706 1.01 -31.32 13.79
C PRO A 706 2.48 -30.89 13.62
N ILE A 707 2.83 -30.34 12.45
CA ILE A 707 4.18 -29.91 12.09
C ILE A 707 4.43 -28.47 12.56
N LEU A 708 3.41 -27.61 12.57
CA LEU A 708 3.57 -26.19 12.90
C LEU A 708 4.28 -25.91 14.24
N PRO A 709 3.97 -26.61 15.35
CA PRO A 709 4.68 -26.40 16.62
C PRO A 709 6.17 -26.77 16.53
N LEU A 710 6.53 -27.72 15.67
CA LEU A 710 7.92 -28.18 15.49
C LEU A 710 8.80 -27.11 14.81
N LEU A 711 8.19 -26.15 14.12
CA LEU A 711 8.92 -25.07 13.44
C LEU A 711 9.55 -24.07 14.43
N PHE A 712 9.02 -23.96 15.66
CA PHE A 712 9.39 -22.88 16.59
C PHE A 712 10.87 -22.82 16.96
N PRO A 713 11.57 -23.92 17.30
CA PRO A 713 13.00 -23.85 17.62
C PRO A 713 13.85 -23.31 16.46
N ALA A 714 13.54 -23.75 15.23
CA ALA A 714 14.22 -23.28 14.03
C ALA A 714 13.85 -21.82 13.71
N LEU A 715 12.59 -21.43 13.87
CA LEU A 715 12.13 -20.04 13.72
C LEU A 715 12.80 -19.08 14.72
N LYS A 716 12.92 -19.47 15.99
CA LYS A 716 13.63 -18.67 17.01
C LYS A 716 15.09 -18.47 16.63
N SER A 717 15.75 -19.52 16.13
CA SER A 717 17.14 -19.43 15.67
C SER A 717 17.27 -18.56 14.42
N LEU A 718 16.35 -18.71 13.46
CA LEU A 718 16.31 -17.95 12.22
C LEU A 718 16.13 -16.44 12.48
N PHE A 719 15.33 -16.08 13.49
CA PHE A 719 15.05 -14.69 13.84
C PHE A 719 15.69 -14.27 15.18
N ALA A 720 16.80 -14.90 15.57
CA ALA A 720 17.42 -14.73 16.89
C ALA A 720 17.67 -13.26 17.25
N GLU A 721 18.32 -12.49 16.37
CA GLU A 721 18.59 -11.06 16.61
C GLU A 721 17.33 -10.26 16.93
N HIS A 722 16.25 -10.50 16.16
CA HIS A 722 14.98 -9.82 16.38
C HIS A 722 14.31 -10.30 17.68
N TYR A 723 14.38 -11.59 17.96
CA TYR A 723 13.82 -12.20 19.16
C TYR A 723 14.52 -11.72 20.44
N GLU A 724 15.84 -11.59 20.42
CA GLU A 724 16.67 -11.05 21.50
C GLU A 724 16.41 -9.56 21.73
N GLU A 725 16.43 -8.74 20.66
CA GLU A 725 16.09 -7.30 20.74
C GLU A 725 14.71 -7.11 21.40
N MET A 726 13.79 -8.02 21.09
CA MET A 726 12.46 -8.03 21.66
C MET A 726 12.43 -8.37 23.14
N GLN A 727 13.11 -9.44 23.55
CA GLN A 727 13.25 -9.80 24.96
C GLN A 727 13.88 -8.66 25.78
N GLU A 728 14.90 -8.00 25.25
CA GLU A 728 15.55 -6.86 25.92
C GLU A 728 14.61 -5.66 26.09
N LYS A 729 13.84 -5.31 25.06
CA LYS A 729 12.83 -4.24 25.13
C LYS A 729 11.79 -4.53 26.19
N THR A 730 11.28 -5.76 26.25
CA THR A 730 10.31 -6.22 27.25
C THR A 730 10.91 -6.18 28.66
N ALA A 731 12.13 -6.69 28.84
CA ALA A 731 12.84 -6.64 30.12
C ALA A 731 13.07 -5.20 30.60
N LYS A 732 13.44 -4.28 29.70
CA LYS A 732 13.63 -2.86 30.00
C LYS A 732 12.34 -2.20 30.47
N LYS A 733 11.21 -2.46 29.81
CA LYS A 733 9.89 -1.94 30.21
C LYS A 733 9.46 -2.48 31.56
N LEU A 734 9.63 -3.78 31.81
CA LEU A 734 9.29 -4.40 33.09
C LEU A 734 10.11 -3.77 34.24
N ARG A 735 11.41 -3.52 34.03
CA ARG A 735 12.25 -2.78 34.99
C ARG A 735 11.75 -1.35 35.24
N GLN A 736 11.37 -0.62 34.18
CA GLN A 736 10.80 0.73 34.32
C GLN A 736 9.48 0.73 35.08
N LYS A 737 8.57 -0.22 34.80
CA LYS A 737 7.28 -0.36 35.49
C LYS A 737 7.48 -0.73 36.96
N ALA A 738 8.41 -1.64 37.26
CA ALA A 738 8.77 -1.98 38.63
C ALA A 738 9.33 -0.77 39.40
N LEU A 739 10.20 0.02 38.77
CA LEU A 739 10.74 1.25 39.37
C LEU A 739 9.64 2.29 39.63
N LEU A 740 8.73 2.49 38.67
CA LEU A 740 7.61 3.42 38.81
C LEU A 740 6.65 2.99 39.95
N ASN A 741 6.38 1.69 40.03
CA ASN A 741 5.56 1.13 41.11
C ASN A 741 6.22 1.27 42.48
N ALA A 742 7.54 1.07 42.56
CA ALA A 742 8.32 1.28 43.79
C ALA A 742 8.35 2.76 44.22
N LEU A 743 8.44 3.69 43.26
CA LEU A 743 8.35 5.13 43.54
C LEU A 743 6.95 5.53 44.03
N ASN A 744 5.90 4.99 43.41
CA ASN A 744 4.52 5.25 43.81
C ASN A 744 4.20 4.66 45.19
N SER A 745 4.71 3.46 45.53
CA SER A 745 4.53 2.88 46.87
C SER A 745 5.33 3.60 47.96
N ALA A 746 6.49 4.17 47.61
CA ALA A 746 7.27 5.03 48.51
C ALA A 746 6.58 6.39 48.79
N GLN A 747 5.77 6.91 47.86
CA GLN A 747 5.01 8.15 48.07
C GLN A 747 3.73 7.96 48.91
N VAL A 748 3.15 6.76 48.93
CA VAL A 748 1.96 6.44 49.73
C VAL A 748 2.33 6.12 51.20
N SER A 749 3.62 5.90 51.50
CA SER A 749 4.11 5.53 52.84
C SER A 749 4.67 6.71 53.66
N VAL A 750 4.44 7.96 53.25
CA VAL A 750 4.71 9.13 54.10
C VAL A 750 3.55 9.27 55.10
N PRO A 751 3.75 9.04 56.41
CA PRO A 751 2.70 9.31 57.40
C PRO A 751 2.40 10.81 57.37
N GLN A 752 1.13 11.19 57.31
CA GLN A 752 0.73 12.55 57.65
C GLN A 752 1.18 12.83 59.09
N ALA A 753 2.21 13.64 59.24
CA ALA A 753 2.66 14.20 60.50
C ALA A 753 1.90 15.49 60.80
#